data_AF-A0A1V9YQG9-F1
#
_entry.id   AF-A0A1V9YQG9-F1
#
_cell.length_a   1.000
_cell.length_b   1.000
_cell.length_c   1.000
_cell.angle_alpha   90.00
_cell.angle_beta   90.00
_cell.angle_gamma   90.00
#
_symmetry.space_group_name_H-M   'P 1'
#
loop_
_entity.id
_entity.type
_entity.pdbx_description
1 polymer ?
#
loop_
_entity_poly.entity_id
_entity_poly.type
_entity_poly.pdbx_seq_one_letter_code
_entity_poly.pdbx_strand_id
1 'polypeptide(L)'
;MVLKKLQHWNKCLELARQSPPSPYTSATNESFGCLQFLDCFSIPMRKSNVSLDSERTLFLCLQRYYKRDLTFVECLDQFHTLLEIPILQPSLFQAKVNRGTFINFCFEPLATSVFAVQSVQSIHETLQLPSTKEYTILFLEWYFSLPTTKVLEMTGTTSSSPLQRWLQPWIHAGSYPHTLEDEASFTLPEMSENLKIVFEYCRASPKLVHSYILANHIDIGTKNHSLALQESTLGQISITGAGLRWRVLQQCLSHCFYFSCLLRIPGKLSVQSLEGVDELLRAVAIVQLHQASQEFEEPILEFDLEDTWTEEWIKQLDSNRGIRFVSSVLLAFRQLQHADALKCFRATVLCGAWHSDRSQMSYLEMALDEISNIERSGWKKALLVYIWESFVRVHIGSILAYWVDVASGRSLNKGLQPSIARHFLNLGRQLLDLLEIELTTNDPSTRMEVFDDPLRTDQLLDHIAWTGTDTDVLALYASQWPPRCEASVLAAALQKVPIVPLPAVQLHCQILAVLDAFTAVPHAAMPMKKLFYNAALCEPDGLTILPISMPSTCQQERYNFVLRLLREDVPVGFSVANAFDLPLDPIKKDHGVYLYQCGLDNKGEEVLGNLVLENDISERLGSIARTRLALVLSRMRSRAEYAALMTRMPADVCTWVCSNEPPLLQDKLVHELDKAPSITATFVILQQCLQWFPPTTLQHKKCNSMVVLVKSLLDQLKVKQ
;
A
#
# COMPACT_ATOMS: atom_id res chain seq x y z
N MET A 1 -44.62 -8.91 0.12
CA MET A 1 -43.66 -8.61 1.20
C MET A 1 -42.31 -8.17 0.62
N VAL A 2 -41.68 -9.00 -0.22
CA VAL A 2 -40.37 -8.71 -0.87
C VAL A 2 -40.31 -7.37 -1.62
N LEU A 3 -41.32 -7.02 -2.44
CA LEU A 3 -41.33 -5.74 -3.17
C LEU A 3 -41.21 -4.52 -2.24
N LYS A 4 -41.98 -4.49 -1.14
CA LYS A 4 -41.95 -3.38 -0.18
C LYS A 4 -40.56 -3.26 0.48
N LYS A 5 -40.00 -4.39 0.91
CA LYS A 5 -38.64 -4.46 1.47
C LYS A 5 -37.60 -3.89 0.51
N LEU A 6 -37.64 -4.29 -0.76
CA LEU A 6 -36.66 -3.85 -1.75
C LEU A 6 -36.86 -2.42 -2.25
N GLN A 7 -38.10 -1.92 -2.29
CA GLN A 7 -38.36 -0.49 -2.50
C GLN A 7 -37.74 0.35 -1.38
N HIS A 8 -37.85 -0.12 -0.14
CA HIS A 8 -37.23 0.52 1.01
C HIS A 8 -35.70 0.46 0.94
N TRP A 9 -35.12 -0.69 0.58
CA TRP A 9 -33.68 -0.80 0.33
C TRP A 9 -33.19 0.18 -0.74
N ASN A 10 -33.91 0.28 -1.87
CA ASN A 10 -33.53 1.22 -2.93
C ASN A 10 -33.55 2.67 -2.42
N LYS A 11 -34.56 3.05 -1.63
CA LYS A 11 -34.64 4.37 -0.99
C LYS A 11 -33.45 4.62 -0.06
N CYS A 12 -33.09 3.65 0.79
CA CYS A 12 -31.93 3.77 1.68
C CYS A 12 -30.62 3.92 0.89
N LEU A 13 -30.41 3.10 -0.15
CA LEU A 13 -29.23 3.19 -0.99
C LEU A 13 -29.13 4.53 -1.72
N GLU A 14 -30.26 5.09 -2.18
CA GLU A 14 -30.31 6.43 -2.78
C GLU A 14 -29.93 7.53 -1.78
N LEU A 15 -30.39 7.44 -0.54
CA LEU A 15 -30.03 8.38 0.53
C LEU A 15 -28.55 8.25 0.96
N ALA A 16 -27.99 7.03 0.91
CA ALA A 16 -26.59 6.77 1.25
C ALA A 16 -25.62 7.37 0.22
N ARG A 17 -26.04 7.54 -1.04
CA ARG A 17 -25.18 8.02 -2.14
C ARG A 17 -24.64 9.42 -1.84
N GLN A 18 -23.34 9.58 -2.07
CA GLN A 18 -22.65 10.86 -1.94
C GLN A 18 -22.49 11.60 -3.28
N SER A 19 -22.67 10.88 -4.40
CA SER A 19 -22.58 11.41 -5.76
C SER A 19 -23.85 11.06 -6.55
N PRO A 20 -24.25 11.92 -7.52
CA PRO A 20 -25.35 11.59 -8.41
C PRO A 20 -25.02 10.32 -9.20
N PRO A 21 -26.03 9.48 -9.51
CA PRO A 21 -25.80 8.30 -10.34
C PRO A 21 -25.20 8.73 -11.67
N SER A 22 -24.21 7.97 -12.16
CA SER A 22 -23.70 8.16 -13.52
C SER A 22 -24.88 8.19 -14.49
N PRO A 23 -24.91 9.15 -15.44
CA PRO A 23 -26.01 9.25 -16.39
C PRO A 23 -26.15 7.90 -17.09
N TYR A 24 -27.40 7.43 -17.15
CA TYR A 24 -27.73 6.25 -17.92
C TYR A 24 -27.26 6.49 -19.35
N THR A 25 -26.32 5.69 -19.85
CA THR A 25 -26.14 5.53 -21.28
C THR A 25 -27.42 4.89 -21.79
N SER A 26 -28.40 5.72 -22.15
CA SER A 26 -29.49 5.28 -23.01
C SER A 26 -28.82 4.71 -24.24
N ALA A 27 -28.94 3.40 -24.44
CA ALA A 27 -28.71 2.83 -25.74
C ALA A 27 -29.54 3.70 -26.70
N THR A 28 -28.86 4.39 -27.60
CA THR A 28 -29.53 5.09 -28.69
C THR A 28 -30.43 4.05 -29.35
N ASN A 29 -31.72 4.37 -29.52
CA ASN A 29 -32.66 3.57 -30.29
C ASN A 29 -32.27 3.64 -31.77
N GLU A 30 -31.06 3.20 -32.10
CA GLU A 30 -30.68 2.90 -33.46
C GLU A 30 -31.40 1.60 -33.83
N SER A 31 -32.11 1.63 -34.97
CA SER A 31 -32.82 0.46 -35.47
C SER A 31 -31.83 -0.67 -35.69
N PHE A 32 -31.91 -1.72 -34.87
CA PHE A 32 -31.10 -2.92 -35.05
C PHE A 32 -31.60 -3.69 -36.27
N GLY A 33 -30.93 -3.48 -37.41
CA GLY A 33 -31.35 -4.02 -38.70
C GLY A 33 -31.06 -5.51 -38.84
N CYS A 34 -31.78 -6.19 -39.74
CA CYS A 34 -31.60 -7.63 -39.97
C CYS A 34 -30.16 -8.01 -40.35
N LEU A 35 -29.44 -7.16 -41.09
CA LEU A 35 -28.04 -7.41 -41.45
C LEU A 35 -27.10 -7.33 -40.24
N GLN A 36 -27.33 -6.37 -39.34
CA GLN A 36 -26.56 -6.23 -38.10
C GLN A 36 -26.81 -7.41 -37.13
N PHE A 37 -28.03 -7.96 -37.14
CA PHE A 37 -28.35 -9.19 -36.42
C PHE A 37 -27.60 -10.39 -37.00
N LEU A 38 -27.56 -10.55 -38.33
CA LEU A 38 -26.82 -11.63 -38.99
C LEU A 38 -25.31 -11.55 -38.75
N ASP A 39 -24.75 -10.33 -38.70
CA ASP A 39 -23.33 -10.11 -38.38
C ASP A 39 -22.95 -10.55 -36.95
N CYS A 40 -23.92 -10.83 -36.08
CA CYS A 40 -23.65 -11.35 -34.73
C CYS A 40 -23.34 -12.87 -34.71
N PHE A 41 -23.64 -13.60 -35.80
CA PHE A 41 -23.44 -15.04 -35.89
C PHE A 41 -22.19 -15.40 -36.69
N SER A 42 -21.48 -16.43 -36.24
CA SER A 42 -20.29 -16.91 -36.95
C SER A 42 -20.69 -17.67 -38.21
N ILE A 43 -20.03 -17.35 -39.31
CA ILE A 43 -20.20 -18.09 -40.56
C ILE A 43 -19.42 -19.41 -40.43
N PRO A 44 -20.06 -20.59 -40.57
CA PRO A 44 -19.40 -21.90 -40.41
C PRO A 44 -18.34 -22.22 -41.49
N MET A 45 -18.05 -21.28 -42.40
CA MET A 45 -17.24 -21.49 -43.60
C MET A 45 -16.18 -20.41 -43.71
N ARG A 46 -15.07 -20.50 -42.94
CA ARG A 46 -13.91 -19.63 -43.19
C ARG A 46 -12.54 -20.04 -42.63
N LYS A 47 -12.29 -21.31 -42.27
CA LYS A 47 -10.92 -21.78 -42.01
C LYS A 47 -10.53 -22.90 -42.97
N SER A 48 -9.44 -22.69 -43.71
CA SER A 48 -8.92 -23.57 -44.76
C SER A 48 -8.08 -24.76 -44.26
N ASN A 49 -8.15 -25.10 -42.97
CA ASN A 49 -7.29 -26.11 -42.33
C ASN A 49 -8.12 -27.19 -41.60
N VAL A 50 -9.20 -27.66 -42.23
CA VAL A 50 -10.00 -28.77 -41.72
C VAL A 50 -9.25 -30.08 -42.03
N SER A 51 -9.10 -30.98 -41.06
CA SER A 51 -8.43 -32.28 -41.30
C SER A 51 -9.26 -33.16 -42.25
N LEU A 52 -8.62 -34.05 -43.02
CA LEU A 52 -9.31 -34.97 -43.94
C LEU A 52 -10.41 -35.81 -43.24
N ASP A 53 -10.19 -36.19 -41.97
CA ASP A 53 -11.19 -36.91 -41.17
C ASP A 53 -12.39 -36.04 -40.81
N SER A 54 -12.15 -34.76 -40.51
CA SER A 54 -13.21 -33.79 -40.24
C SER A 54 -13.99 -33.46 -41.53
N GLU A 55 -13.32 -33.32 -42.68
CA GLU A 55 -13.97 -33.15 -43.98
C GLU A 55 -14.88 -34.33 -44.34
N ARG A 56 -14.39 -35.56 -44.12
CA ARG A 56 -15.18 -36.77 -44.33
C ARG A 56 -16.40 -36.79 -43.41
N THR A 57 -16.24 -36.41 -42.15
CA THR A 57 -17.34 -36.40 -41.17
C THR A 57 -18.38 -35.32 -41.49
N LEU A 58 -17.95 -34.14 -41.94
CA LEU A 58 -18.82 -33.08 -42.43
C LEU A 58 -19.59 -33.50 -43.68
N PHE A 59 -18.92 -34.20 -44.62
CA PHE A 59 -19.58 -34.77 -45.80
C PHE A 59 -20.64 -35.80 -45.41
N LEU A 60 -20.34 -36.69 -44.46
CA LEU A 60 -21.32 -37.66 -43.93
C LEU A 60 -22.48 -36.96 -43.23
N CYS A 61 -22.23 -35.89 -42.48
CA CYS A 61 -23.27 -35.08 -41.86
C CYS A 61 -24.20 -34.43 -42.90
N LEU A 62 -23.65 -33.83 -43.96
CA LEU A 62 -24.44 -33.30 -45.09
C LEU A 62 -25.22 -34.40 -45.80
N GLN A 63 -24.60 -35.56 -46.04
CA GLN A 63 -25.26 -36.68 -46.70
C GLN A 63 -26.47 -37.17 -45.89
N ARG A 64 -26.33 -37.24 -44.56
CA ARG A 64 -27.44 -37.58 -43.64
C ARG A 64 -28.54 -36.52 -43.69
N TYR A 65 -28.20 -35.24 -43.72
CA TYR A 65 -29.18 -34.17 -43.91
C TYR A 65 -29.92 -34.28 -45.26
N TYR A 66 -29.21 -34.48 -46.37
CA TYR A 66 -29.84 -34.65 -47.69
C TYR A 66 -30.72 -35.90 -47.79
N LYS A 67 -30.39 -36.95 -47.03
CA LYS A 67 -31.22 -38.16 -46.89
C LYS A 67 -32.40 -37.99 -45.94
N ARG A 68 -32.53 -36.82 -45.29
CA ARG A 68 -33.53 -36.51 -44.24
C ARG A 68 -33.37 -37.33 -42.96
N ASP A 69 -32.17 -37.87 -42.73
CA ASP A 69 -31.80 -38.54 -41.47
C ASP A 69 -31.45 -37.53 -40.36
N LEU A 70 -31.23 -36.25 -40.73
CA LEU A 70 -31.02 -35.11 -39.84
C LEU A 70 -31.89 -33.95 -40.30
N THR A 71 -32.41 -33.17 -39.36
CA THR A 71 -32.98 -31.85 -39.61
C THR A 71 -31.87 -30.83 -39.91
N PHE A 72 -32.26 -29.66 -40.44
CA PHE A 72 -31.30 -28.59 -40.74
C PHE A 72 -30.57 -28.13 -39.47
N VAL A 73 -31.30 -28.04 -38.35
CA VAL A 73 -30.76 -27.64 -37.03
C VAL A 73 -29.75 -28.66 -36.53
N GLU A 74 -30.09 -29.95 -36.53
CA GLU A 74 -29.17 -31.02 -36.08
C GLU A 74 -27.92 -31.13 -36.98
N CYS A 75 -28.06 -30.85 -38.28
CA CYS A 75 -26.92 -30.78 -39.19
C CYS A 75 -26.02 -29.58 -38.87
N LEU A 76 -26.61 -28.42 -38.58
CA LEU A 76 -25.86 -27.21 -38.22
C LEU A 76 -25.14 -27.36 -36.87
N ASP A 77 -25.78 -28.00 -35.87
CA ASP A 77 -25.17 -28.31 -34.57
C ASP A 77 -23.93 -29.21 -34.72
N GLN A 78 -24.06 -30.28 -35.51
CA GLN A 78 -22.94 -31.17 -35.80
C GLN A 78 -21.82 -30.42 -36.54
N PHE A 79 -22.14 -29.48 -37.41
CA PHE A 79 -21.16 -28.62 -38.09
C PHE A 79 -20.40 -27.71 -37.12
N HIS A 80 -21.10 -26.99 -36.25
CA HIS A 80 -20.48 -26.13 -35.24
C HIS A 80 -19.60 -26.92 -34.28
N THR A 81 -20.07 -28.10 -33.86
CA THR A 81 -19.35 -29.00 -32.95
C THR A 81 -18.08 -29.57 -33.62
N LEU A 82 -18.19 -30.07 -34.86
CA LEU A 82 -17.07 -30.69 -35.59
C LEU A 82 -15.98 -29.68 -35.99
N LEU A 83 -16.37 -28.42 -36.24
CA LEU A 83 -15.45 -27.36 -36.64
C LEU A 83 -14.96 -26.50 -35.48
N GLU A 84 -15.47 -26.74 -34.26
CA GLU A 84 -15.23 -25.92 -33.07
C GLU A 84 -15.51 -24.42 -33.33
N ILE A 85 -16.50 -24.12 -34.17
CA ILE A 85 -16.86 -22.73 -34.53
C ILE A 85 -17.92 -22.24 -33.54
N PRO A 86 -17.66 -21.16 -32.76
CA PRO A 86 -18.65 -20.62 -31.84
C PRO A 86 -19.86 -20.10 -32.60
N ILE A 87 -21.07 -20.30 -32.09
CA ILE A 87 -22.32 -19.88 -32.74
C ILE A 87 -22.36 -18.35 -32.91
N LEU A 88 -21.96 -17.61 -31.87
CA LEU A 88 -21.82 -16.15 -31.89
C LEU A 88 -20.40 -15.73 -32.31
N GLN A 89 -20.28 -14.62 -33.05
CA GLN A 89 -18.97 -14.12 -33.45
C GLN A 89 -18.15 -13.67 -32.24
N PRO A 90 -16.86 -14.04 -32.16
CA PRO A 90 -15.96 -13.56 -31.10
C PRO A 90 -15.85 -12.02 -31.05
N SER A 91 -15.99 -11.35 -32.20
CA SER A 91 -15.99 -9.88 -32.32
C SER A 91 -17.16 -9.23 -31.60
N LEU A 92 -18.30 -9.90 -31.43
CA LEU A 92 -19.45 -9.44 -30.64
C LEU A 92 -19.10 -9.25 -29.15
N PHE A 93 -18.05 -9.93 -28.69
CA PHE A 93 -17.52 -9.81 -27.33
C PHE A 93 -16.42 -8.75 -27.21
N GLN A 94 -15.91 -8.21 -28.33
CA GLN A 94 -14.85 -7.19 -28.36
C GLN A 94 -15.37 -5.81 -28.80
N ALA A 95 -16.36 -5.75 -29.70
CA ALA A 95 -16.91 -4.52 -30.24
C ALA A 95 -18.10 -4.00 -29.42
N LYS A 96 -17.97 -2.79 -28.85
CA LYS A 96 -19.02 -2.17 -28.00
C LYS A 96 -20.29 -1.73 -28.75
N VAL A 97 -20.22 -1.52 -30.07
CA VAL A 97 -21.26 -0.77 -30.81
C VAL A 97 -22.54 -1.59 -31.05
N ASN A 98 -22.44 -2.90 -31.33
CA ASN A 98 -23.61 -3.73 -31.64
C ASN A 98 -24.03 -4.70 -30.50
N ARG A 99 -23.17 -4.85 -29.48
CA ARG A 99 -23.43 -5.79 -28.38
C ARG A 99 -24.66 -5.40 -27.56
N GLY A 100 -24.78 -4.13 -27.18
CA GLY A 100 -25.89 -3.64 -26.35
C GLY A 100 -27.25 -3.74 -27.07
N THR A 101 -27.30 -3.43 -28.36
CA THR A 101 -28.51 -3.55 -29.19
C THR A 101 -28.92 -5.00 -29.39
N PHE A 102 -27.97 -5.91 -29.63
CA PHE A 102 -28.23 -7.35 -29.73
C PHE A 102 -28.77 -7.93 -28.41
N ILE A 103 -28.13 -7.60 -27.29
CA ILE A 103 -28.55 -8.02 -25.95
C ILE A 103 -29.97 -7.54 -25.63
N ASN A 104 -30.28 -6.27 -25.91
CA ASN A 104 -31.62 -5.74 -25.73
C ASN A 104 -32.63 -6.46 -26.64
N PHE A 105 -32.30 -6.67 -27.92
CA PHE A 105 -33.18 -7.41 -28.84
C PHE A 105 -33.54 -8.81 -28.32
N CYS A 106 -32.57 -9.55 -27.76
CA CYS A 106 -32.78 -10.90 -27.25
C CYS A 106 -33.68 -10.94 -25.99
N PHE A 107 -33.53 -9.97 -25.08
CA PHE A 107 -34.10 -10.11 -23.73
C PHE A 107 -35.12 -9.04 -23.33
N GLU A 108 -35.23 -7.92 -24.05
CA GLU A 108 -36.24 -6.88 -23.80
C GLU A 108 -37.69 -7.41 -23.70
N PRO A 109 -38.12 -8.42 -24.50
CA PRO A 109 -39.45 -9.01 -24.34
C PRO A 109 -39.75 -9.55 -22.93
N LEU A 110 -38.72 -9.96 -22.17
CA LEU A 110 -38.85 -10.45 -20.80
C LEU A 110 -39.29 -9.36 -19.82
N ALA A 111 -39.00 -8.10 -20.12
CA ALA A 111 -39.42 -6.97 -19.30
C ALA A 111 -40.84 -6.48 -19.64
N THR A 112 -41.46 -6.95 -20.73
CA THR A 112 -42.70 -6.36 -21.28
C THR A 112 -43.90 -7.30 -21.29
N SER A 113 -43.72 -8.61 -21.48
CA SER A 113 -44.86 -9.54 -21.54
C SER A 113 -44.54 -10.97 -21.08
N VAL A 114 -45.37 -11.48 -20.16
CA VAL A 114 -45.33 -12.88 -19.66
C VAL A 114 -45.54 -13.91 -20.77
N PHE A 115 -46.38 -13.57 -21.76
CA PHE A 115 -46.78 -14.50 -22.82
C PHE A 115 -45.70 -14.67 -23.89
N ALA A 116 -44.77 -13.72 -23.99
CA ALA A 116 -43.68 -13.76 -24.96
C ALA A 116 -42.57 -14.76 -24.57
N VAL A 117 -42.45 -15.12 -23.28
CA VAL A 117 -41.31 -15.90 -22.77
C VAL A 117 -41.12 -17.23 -23.49
N GLN A 118 -42.19 -18.00 -23.67
CA GLN A 118 -42.11 -19.31 -24.34
C GLN A 118 -41.75 -19.16 -25.83
N SER A 119 -42.30 -18.14 -26.50
CA SER A 119 -41.96 -17.85 -27.90
C SER A 119 -40.51 -17.42 -28.04
N VAL A 120 -40.01 -16.59 -27.13
CA VAL A 120 -38.60 -16.14 -27.12
C VAL A 120 -37.66 -17.30 -26.84
N GLN A 121 -37.98 -18.15 -25.85
CA GLN A 121 -37.21 -19.37 -25.57
C GLN A 121 -37.14 -20.28 -26.81
N SER A 122 -38.28 -20.53 -27.47
CA SER A 122 -38.33 -21.33 -28.70
C SER A 122 -37.51 -20.72 -29.85
N ILE A 123 -37.54 -19.39 -30.02
CA ILE A 123 -36.71 -18.69 -31.00
C ILE A 123 -35.22 -18.86 -30.66
N HIS A 124 -34.85 -18.66 -29.40
CA HIS A 124 -33.45 -18.79 -28.96
C HIS A 124 -32.94 -20.23 -29.08
N GLU A 125 -33.77 -21.22 -28.77
CA GLU A 125 -33.49 -22.64 -29.01
C GLU A 125 -33.26 -22.93 -30.49
N THR A 126 -34.09 -22.36 -31.38
CA THR A 126 -33.91 -22.47 -32.84
C THR A 126 -32.60 -21.84 -33.31
N LEU A 127 -32.16 -20.77 -32.62
CA LEU A 127 -30.88 -20.10 -32.86
C LEU A 127 -29.70 -20.77 -32.13
N GLN A 128 -29.94 -21.89 -31.44
CA GLN A 128 -28.95 -22.66 -30.66
C GLN A 128 -28.21 -21.81 -29.62
N LEU A 129 -28.78 -20.69 -29.16
CA LEU A 129 -28.14 -19.84 -28.16
C LEU A 129 -28.00 -20.54 -26.78
N PRO A 130 -29.03 -21.26 -26.26
CA PRO A 130 -28.99 -21.83 -24.91
C PRO A 130 -27.92 -22.89 -24.65
N SER A 131 -27.29 -23.46 -25.68
CA SER A 131 -26.22 -24.45 -25.55
C SER A 131 -24.85 -23.82 -25.20
N THR A 132 -24.76 -22.48 -25.24
CA THR A 132 -23.53 -21.73 -24.97
C THR A 132 -23.52 -21.16 -23.54
N LYS A 133 -22.37 -21.19 -22.85
CA LYS A 133 -22.24 -20.54 -21.52
C LYS A 133 -22.45 -19.03 -21.63
N GLU A 134 -22.09 -18.48 -22.79
CA GLU A 134 -22.22 -17.09 -23.18
C GLU A 134 -23.66 -16.60 -23.14
N TYR A 135 -24.64 -17.46 -23.43
CA TYR A 135 -26.06 -17.09 -23.38
C TYR A 135 -26.51 -16.61 -22.00
N THR A 136 -26.08 -17.31 -20.95
CA THR A 136 -26.37 -16.92 -19.57
C THR A 136 -25.69 -15.60 -19.21
N ILE A 137 -24.46 -15.37 -19.69
CA ILE A 137 -23.74 -14.11 -19.50
C ILE A 137 -24.46 -12.94 -20.19
N LEU A 138 -24.93 -13.12 -21.43
CA LEU A 138 -25.67 -12.10 -22.16
C LEU A 138 -26.98 -11.73 -21.45
N PHE A 139 -27.70 -12.71 -20.91
CA PHE A 139 -28.88 -12.46 -20.08
C PHE A 139 -28.54 -11.67 -18.82
N LEU A 140 -27.46 -12.03 -18.12
CA LEU A 140 -27.03 -11.33 -16.91
C LEU A 140 -26.60 -9.89 -17.22
N GLU A 141 -25.88 -9.68 -18.32
CA GLU A 141 -25.52 -8.33 -18.79
C GLU A 141 -26.76 -7.48 -19.05
N TRP A 142 -27.76 -8.03 -19.74
CA TRP A 142 -29.05 -7.36 -19.93
C TRP A 142 -29.71 -7.04 -18.58
N TYR A 143 -29.96 -8.05 -17.76
CA TYR A 143 -30.72 -7.91 -16.52
C TYR A 143 -30.06 -6.92 -15.56
N PHE A 144 -28.74 -7.01 -15.37
CA PHE A 144 -28.00 -6.08 -14.53
C PHE A 144 -27.84 -4.70 -15.18
N SER A 145 -28.02 -4.52 -16.50
CA SER A 145 -28.07 -3.19 -17.13
C SER A 145 -29.37 -2.44 -16.88
N LEU A 146 -30.45 -3.14 -16.51
CA LEU A 146 -31.77 -2.53 -16.29
C LEU A 146 -31.76 -1.52 -15.13
N PRO A 147 -32.53 -0.41 -15.22
CA PRO A 147 -32.77 0.46 -14.08
C PRO A 147 -33.42 -0.28 -12.92
N THR A 148 -33.07 0.07 -11.68
CA THR A 148 -33.63 -0.58 -10.48
C THR A 148 -35.15 -0.51 -10.44
N THR A 149 -35.76 0.57 -10.95
CA THR A 149 -37.22 0.71 -11.05
C THR A 149 -37.85 -0.41 -11.88
N LYS A 150 -37.31 -0.70 -13.07
CA LYS A 150 -37.78 -1.80 -13.92
C LYS A 150 -37.58 -3.16 -13.25
N VAL A 151 -36.47 -3.34 -12.53
CA VAL A 151 -36.20 -4.63 -11.86
C VAL A 151 -37.13 -4.85 -10.66
N LEU A 152 -37.49 -3.80 -9.92
CA LEU A 152 -38.48 -3.88 -8.84
C LEU A 152 -39.87 -4.34 -9.36
N GLU A 153 -40.24 -3.98 -10.59
CA GLU A 153 -41.47 -4.46 -11.24
C GLU A 153 -41.43 -5.98 -11.51
N MET A 154 -40.24 -6.57 -11.60
CA MET A 154 -40.03 -8.00 -11.87
C MET A 154 -40.05 -8.88 -10.61
N THR A 155 -40.41 -8.36 -9.43
CA THR A 155 -40.33 -9.09 -8.13
C THR A 155 -41.33 -10.24 -7.93
N GLY A 156 -42.37 -10.34 -8.77
CA GLY A 156 -43.39 -11.39 -8.62
C GLY A 156 -42.82 -12.76 -8.93
N THR A 157 -42.91 -13.73 -8.01
CA THR A 157 -42.28 -15.07 -8.15
C THR A 157 -43.26 -16.19 -8.50
N THR A 158 -44.50 -15.83 -8.86
CA THR A 158 -45.52 -16.78 -9.33
C THR A 158 -45.09 -17.50 -10.61
N SER A 159 -45.67 -18.66 -10.91
CA SER A 159 -45.47 -19.38 -12.18
C SER A 159 -45.91 -18.58 -13.42
N SER A 160 -46.68 -17.51 -13.24
CA SER A 160 -47.03 -16.52 -14.27
C SER A 160 -46.06 -15.33 -14.36
N SER A 161 -44.93 -15.34 -13.66
CA SER A 161 -43.92 -14.29 -13.78
C SER A 161 -43.03 -14.52 -15.00
N PRO A 162 -42.71 -13.48 -15.80
CA PRO A 162 -41.85 -13.65 -16.96
C PRO A 162 -40.47 -14.17 -16.57
N LEU A 163 -39.88 -13.59 -15.51
CA LEU A 163 -38.56 -13.96 -15.01
C LEU A 163 -38.56 -15.37 -14.41
N GLN A 164 -39.61 -15.76 -13.68
CA GLN A 164 -39.72 -17.11 -13.13
C GLN A 164 -39.79 -18.17 -14.25
N ARG A 165 -40.57 -17.93 -15.30
CA ARG A 165 -40.66 -18.81 -16.47
C ARG A 165 -39.36 -18.88 -17.25
N TRP A 166 -38.67 -17.74 -17.36
CA TRP A 166 -37.38 -17.67 -18.03
C TRP A 166 -36.33 -18.56 -17.37
N LEU A 167 -36.26 -18.53 -16.03
CA LEU A 167 -35.28 -19.28 -15.24
C LEU A 167 -35.64 -20.77 -15.08
N GLN A 168 -36.89 -21.14 -15.36
CA GLN A 168 -37.42 -22.49 -15.12
C GLN A 168 -36.60 -23.61 -15.79
N PRO A 169 -36.17 -23.50 -17.07
CA PRO A 169 -35.34 -24.54 -17.69
C PRO A 169 -34.02 -24.76 -16.96
N TRP A 170 -33.42 -23.70 -16.42
CA TRP A 170 -32.15 -23.78 -15.70
C TRP A 170 -32.30 -24.42 -14.32
N ILE A 171 -33.46 -24.23 -13.68
CA ILE A 171 -33.84 -24.84 -12.40
C ILE A 171 -34.12 -26.33 -12.57
N HIS A 172 -34.86 -26.70 -13.61
CA HIS A 172 -35.21 -28.10 -13.89
C HIS A 172 -34.01 -28.93 -14.39
N ALA A 173 -32.97 -28.28 -14.92
CA ALA A 173 -31.74 -28.95 -15.34
C ALA A 173 -30.83 -29.37 -14.17
N GLY A 174 -31.15 -29.00 -12.92
CA GLY A 174 -30.40 -29.43 -11.73
C GLY A 174 -30.64 -30.89 -11.38
N SER A 175 -29.62 -31.55 -10.83
CA SER A 175 -29.71 -32.94 -10.36
C SER A 175 -30.02 -32.98 -8.87
N TYR A 176 -31.00 -33.79 -8.47
CA TYR A 176 -31.40 -33.94 -7.07
C TYR A 176 -30.98 -35.32 -6.56
N PRO A 177 -30.19 -35.38 -5.48
CA PRO A 177 -29.79 -36.66 -4.91
C PRO A 177 -30.99 -37.40 -4.32
N HIS A 178 -30.98 -38.73 -4.47
CA HIS A 178 -31.92 -39.60 -3.76
C HIS A 178 -31.61 -39.60 -2.26
N THR A 179 -32.64 -39.85 -1.43
CA THR A 179 -32.56 -39.91 0.04
C THR A 179 -31.28 -40.58 0.55
N LEU A 180 -30.53 -39.87 1.42
CA LEU A 180 -29.37 -40.38 2.13
C LEU A 180 -29.80 -41.38 3.22
N GLU A 181 -28.92 -42.31 3.57
CA GLU A 181 -29.17 -43.34 4.60
C GLU A 181 -29.22 -42.76 6.03
N ASP A 182 -28.62 -41.59 6.26
CA ASP A 182 -28.58 -40.88 7.55
C ASP A 182 -29.60 -39.74 7.59
N GLU A 183 -30.60 -39.84 8.49
CA GLU A 183 -31.70 -38.86 8.65
C GLU A 183 -31.23 -37.43 9.01
N ALA A 184 -30.02 -37.28 9.58
CA ALA A 184 -29.45 -36.00 10.02
C ALA A 184 -28.53 -35.34 8.98
N SER A 185 -28.36 -35.94 7.81
CA SER A 185 -27.49 -35.44 6.76
C SER A 185 -28.29 -35.03 5.52
N PHE A 186 -27.86 -33.97 4.84
CA PHE A 186 -28.39 -33.62 3.53
C PHE A 186 -27.28 -33.22 2.58
N THR A 187 -27.46 -33.52 1.31
CA THR A 187 -26.59 -33.07 0.22
C THR A 187 -27.31 -31.98 -0.56
N LEU A 188 -26.59 -30.91 -0.85
CA LEU A 188 -27.14 -29.83 -1.64
C LEU A 188 -27.29 -30.29 -3.11
N PRO A 189 -28.45 -30.07 -3.78
CA PRO A 189 -28.66 -30.48 -5.16
C PRO A 189 -27.58 -29.94 -6.10
N GLU A 190 -27.17 -30.70 -7.13
CA GLU A 190 -26.21 -30.19 -8.10
C GLU A 190 -26.86 -29.12 -8.97
N MET A 191 -26.24 -27.94 -9.04
CA MET A 191 -26.73 -26.84 -9.86
C MET A 191 -26.33 -27.02 -11.33
N SER A 192 -27.23 -26.67 -12.24
CA SER A 192 -26.88 -26.53 -13.65
C SER A 192 -25.79 -25.47 -13.84
N GLU A 193 -24.99 -25.60 -14.90
CA GLU A 193 -23.91 -24.64 -15.20
C GLU A 193 -24.42 -23.20 -15.28
N ASN A 194 -25.62 -22.99 -15.82
CA ASN A 194 -26.25 -21.68 -15.90
C ASN A 194 -26.52 -21.10 -14.50
N LEU A 195 -27.01 -21.90 -13.56
CA LEU A 195 -27.23 -21.43 -12.18
C LEU A 195 -25.93 -21.17 -11.43
N LYS A 196 -24.85 -21.90 -11.71
CA LYS A 196 -23.51 -21.60 -11.18
C LYS A 196 -23.04 -20.22 -11.64
N ILE A 197 -23.17 -19.92 -12.94
CA ILE A 197 -22.84 -18.60 -13.51
C ILE A 197 -23.69 -17.49 -12.88
N VAL A 198 -25.00 -17.72 -12.71
CA VAL A 198 -25.90 -16.75 -12.07
C VAL A 198 -25.51 -16.49 -10.61
N PHE A 199 -25.18 -17.54 -9.86
CA PHE A 199 -24.74 -17.43 -8.47
C PHE A 199 -23.48 -16.58 -8.34
N GLU A 200 -22.47 -16.89 -9.14
CA GLU A 200 -21.21 -16.14 -9.23
C GLU A 200 -21.44 -14.67 -9.59
N TYR A 201 -22.29 -14.40 -10.58
CA TYR A 201 -22.59 -13.02 -10.99
C TYR A 201 -23.31 -12.23 -9.88
N CYS A 202 -24.25 -12.86 -9.18
CA CYS A 202 -24.93 -12.25 -8.05
C CYS A 202 -23.97 -11.97 -6.88
N ARG A 203 -23.00 -12.87 -6.65
CA ARG A 203 -21.96 -12.73 -5.61
C ARG A 203 -21.00 -11.58 -5.92
N ALA A 204 -20.59 -11.44 -7.19
CA ALA A 204 -19.63 -10.44 -7.64
C ALA A 204 -20.24 -9.05 -7.81
N SER A 205 -21.53 -8.96 -8.15
CA SER A 205 -22.19 -7.70 -8.51
C SER A 205 -22.48 -6.80 -7.29
N PRO A 206 -22.17 -5.49 -7.35
CA PRO A 206 -22.55 -4.53 -6.32
C PRO A 206 -24.01 -4.04 -6.44
N LYS A 207 -24.76 -4.50 -7.44
CA LYS A 207 -26.19 -4.17 -7.62
C LYS A 207 -27.06 -5.05 -6.73
N LEU A 208 -27.06 -4.75 -5.44
CA LEU A 208 -27.66 -5.59 -4.39
C LEU A 208 -29.14 -5.91 -4.64
N VAL A 209 -29.95 -4.93 -5.08
CA VAL A 209 -31.39 -5.13 -5.36
C VAL A 209 -31.58 -6.13 -6.51
N HIS A 210 -30.81 -6.00 -7.60
CA HIS A 210 -30.85 -6.90 -8.74
C HIS A 210 -30.47 -8.34 -8.34
N SER A 211 -29.37 -8.49 -7.60
CA SER A 211 -28.90 -9.78 -7.10
C SER A 211 -29.92 -10.43 -6.17
N TYR A 212 -30.55 -9.66 -5.26
CA TYR A 212 -31.52 -10.18 -4.31
C TYR A 212 -32.78 -10.70 -5.01
N ILE A 213 -33.30 -9.96 -6.00
CA ILE A 213 -34.47 -10.39 -6.77
C ILE A 213 -34.18 -11.69 -7.51
N LEU A 214 -33.04 -11.77 -8.19
CA LEU A 214 -32.66 -12.96 -8.94
C LEU A 214 -32.47 -14.17 -8.01
N ALA A 215 -31.80 -13.98 -6.87
CA ALA A 215 -31.64 -15.02 -5.85
C ALA A 215 -33.00 -15.49 -5.27
N ASN A 216 -33.92 -14.56 -4.99
CA ASN A 216 -35.25 -14.89 -4.47
C ASN A 216 -36.10 -15.68 -5.49
N HIS A 217 -36.01 -15.35 -6.78
CA HIS A 217 -36.66 -16.13 -7.85
C HIS A 217 -36.16 -17.57 -7.93
N ILE A 218 -34.85 -17.76 -7.79
CA ILE A 218 -34.25 -19.09 -7.89
C ILE A 218 -34.48 -19.89 -6.61
N ASP A 219 -34.45 -19.26 -5.42
CA ASP A 219 -34.85 -19.89 -4.16
C ASP A 219 -36.27 -20.46 -4.25
N ILE A 220 -37.24 -19.63 -4.61
CA ILE A 220 -38.64 -20.05 -4.71
C ILE A 220 -38.83 -21.08 -5.81
N GLY A 221 -38.17 -20.90 -6.96
CA GLY A 221 -38.24 -21.83 -8.07
C GLY A 221 -37.68 -23.21 -7.75
N THR A 222 -36.52 -23.26 -7.10
CA THR A 222 -35.87 -24.52 -6.69
C THR A 222 -36.70 -25.23 -5.62
N LYS A 223 -37.27 -24.52 -4.64
CA LYS A 223 -38.21 -25.09 -3.66
C LYS A 223 -39.44 -25.69 -4.33
N ASN A 224 -40.11 -24.93 -5.19
CA ASN A 224 -41.30 -25.41 -5.90
C ASN A 224 -41.00 -26.65 -6.77
N HIS A 225 -39.85 -26.67 -7.44
CA HIS A 225 -39.43 -27.82 -8.22
C HIS A 225 -39.13 -29.04 -7.33
N SER A 226 -38.40 -28.84 -6.23
CA SER A 226 -38.10 -29.92 -5.27
C SER A 226 -39.37 -30.51 -4.64
N LEU A 227 -40.37 -29.67 -4.32
CA LEU A 227 -41.68 -30.11 -3.82
C LEU A 227 -42.40 -30.98 -4.86
N ALA A 228 -42.45 -30.54 -6.11
CA ALA A 228 -43.05 -31.32 -7.19
C ALA A 228 -42.33 -32.67 -7.41
N LEU A 229 -40.99 -32.67 -7.30
CA LEU A 229 -40.20 -33.90 -7.38
C LEU A 229 -40.49 -34.84 -6.20
N GLN A 230 -40.54 -34.33 -4.97
CA GLN A 230 -40.86 -35.11 -3.78
C GLN A 230 -42.25 -35.77 -3.90
N GLU A 231 -43.25 -35.02 -4.36
CA GLU A 231 -44.60 -35.54 -4.61
C GLU A 231 -44.60 -36.62 -5.70
N SER A 232 -43.94 -36.36 -6.84
CA SER A 232 -43.90 -37.30 -7.97
C SER A 232 -43.10 -38.59 -7.71
N THR A 233 -42.14 -38.53 -6.79
CA THR A 233 -41.27 -39.66 -6.42
C THR A 233 -41.67 -40.32 -5.10
N LEU A 234 -42.83 -39.96 -4.54
CA LEU A 234 -43.34 -40.49 -3.26
C LEU A 234 -42.33 -40.35 -2.10
N GLY A 235 -41.56 -39.25 -2.09
CA GLY A 235 -40.61 -38.94 -1.02
C GLY A 235 -39.18 -39.44 -1.23
N GLN A 236 -38.85 -40.08 -2.36
CA GLN A 236 -37.48 -40.53 -2.65
C GLN A 236 -36.48 -39.37 -2.88
N ILE A 237 -36.98 -38.19 -3.27
CA ILE A 237 -36.20 -36.96 -3.37
C ILE A 237 -36.55 -36.08 -2.16
N SER A 238 -35.54 -35.69 -1.39
CA SER A 238 -35.70 -34.79 -0.26
C SER A 238 -35.77 -33.33 -0.73
N ILE A 239 -36.64 -32.54 -0.08
CA ILE A 239 -36.70 -31.08 -0.24
C ILE A 239 -35.69 -30.35 0.65
N THR A 240 -35.01 -31.08 1.54
CA THR A 240 -34.05 -30.50 2.50
C THR A 240 -32.86 -29.93 1.74
N GLY A 241 -32.41 -28.73 2.10
CA GLY A 241 -31.38 -28.00 1.36
C GLY A 241 -31.85 -27.31 0.08
N ALA A 242 -33.09 -27.53 -0.38
CA ALA A 242 -33.62 -26.87 -1.58
C ALA A 242 -33.66 -25.35 -1.38
N GLY A 243 -33.05 -24.62 -2.33
CA GLY A 243 -32.93 -23.17 -2.25
C GLY A 243 -31.99 -22.64 -1.17
N LEU A 244 -31.34 -23.49 -0.35
CA LEU A 244 -30.50 -23.06 0.78
C LEU A 244 -29.38 -22.12 0.34
N ARG A 245 -28.69 -22.42 -0.77
CA ARG A 245 -27.64 -21.56 -1.35
C ARG A 245 -28.11 -20.13 -1.59
N TRP A 246 -29.31 -19.99 -2.13
CA TRP A 246 -29.89 -18.70 -2.48
C TRP A 246 -30.39 -17.94 -1.25
N ARG A 247 -30.83 -18.65 -0.21
CA ARG A 247 -31.14 -18.04 1.10
C ARG A 247 -29.89 -17.54 1.80
N VAL A 248 -28.80 -18.31 1.81
CA VAL A 248 -27.50 -17.87 2.33
C VAL A 248 -27.04 -16.62 1.57
N LEU A 249 -27.08 -16.64 0.22
CA LEU A 249 -26.72 -15.49 -0.59
C LEU A 249 -27.59 -14.25 -0.28
N GLN A 250 -28.90 -14.42 -0.07
CA GLN A 250 -29.80 -13.33 0.33
C GLN A 250 -29.46 -12.74 1.71
N GLN A 251 -29.05 -13.57 2.68
CA GLN A 251 -28.55 -13.08 3.98
C GLN A 251 -27.26 -12.28 3.79
N CYS A 252 -26.30 -12.81 3.03
CA CYS A 252 -25.05 -12.11 2.74
C CYS A 252 -25.30 -10.76 2.04
N LEU A 253 -26.23 -10.72 1.08
CA LEU A 253 -26.66 -9.47 0.43
C LEU A 253 -27.29 -8.47 1.41
N SER A 254 -27.98 -8.96 2.45
CA SER A 254 -28.55 -8.11 3.51
C SER A 254 -27.45 -7.49 4.37
N HIS A 255 -26.39 -8.22 4.71
CA HIS A 255 -25.24 -7.59 5.40
C HIS A 255 -24.52 -6.62 4.46
N CYS A 256 -24.34 -6.95 3.17
CA CYS A 256 -23.79 -5.99 2.18
C CYS A 256 -24.59 -4.69 2.14
N PHE A 257 -25.92 -4.78 2.19
CA PHE A 257 -26.81 -3.63 2.22
C PHE A 257 -26.61 -2.80 3.50
N TYR A 258 -26.54 -3.46 4.65
CA TYR A 258 -26.24 -2.82 5.93
C TYR A 258 -24.90 -2.05 5.89
N PHE A 259 -23.80 -2.70 5.50
CA PHE A 259 -22.49 -2.05 5.39
C PHE A 259 -22.50 -0.89 4.37
N SER A 260 -23.15 -1.10 3.21
CA SER A 260 -23.23 -0.08 2.15
C SER A 260 -23.92 1.20 2.63
N CYS A 261 -24.96 1.06 3.46
CA CYS A 261 -25.69 2.19 4.02
C CYS A 261 -24.90 2.87 5.15
N LEU A 262 -24.45 2.12 6.16
CA LEU A 262 -23.80 2.69 7.34
C LEU A 262 -22.44 3.33 7.03
N LEU A 263 -21.67 2.76 6.10
CA LEU A 263 -20.39 3.31 5.63
C LEU A 263 -20.56 4.31 4.48
N ARG A 264 -21.78 4.45 3.94
CA ARG A 264 -22.16 5.35 2.84
C ARG A 264 -21.36 5.15 1.56
N ILE A 265 -21.22 3.90 1.14
CA ILE A 265 -20.54 3.48 -0.09
C ILE A 265 -21.42 2.59 -0.97
N PRO A 266 -22.65 3.02 -1.29
CA PRO A 266 -23.56 2.21 -2.10
C PRO A 266 -22.97 1.94 -3.49
N GLY A 267 -23.09 0.70 -3.95
CA GLY A 267 -22.61 0.27 -5.26
C GLY A 267 -21.11 -0.03 -5.33
N LYS A 268 -20.39 -0.03 -4.19
CA LYS A 268 -18.99 -0.48 -4.13
C LYS A 268 -18.84 -1.89 -3.56
N LEU A 269 -19.69 -2.27 -2.61
CA LEU A 269 -19.59 -3.55 -1.93
C LEU A 269 -20.47 -4.63 -2.61
N SER A 270 -19.90 -5.81 -2.79
CA SER A 270 -20.55 -7.06 -3.19
C SER A 270 -20.23 -8.18 -2.18
N VAL A 271 -20.95 -9.30 -2.24
CA VAL A 271 -20.71 -10.45 -1.36
C VAL A 271 -19.27 -10.93 -1.50
N GLN A 272 -18.77 -11.05 -2.73
CA GLN A 272 -17.40 -11.46 -3.00
C GLN A 272 -16.37 -10.48 -2.43
N SER A 273 -16.61 -9.17 -2.54
CA SER A 273 -15.69 -8.17 -1.98
C SER A 273 -15.59 -8.25 -0.45
N LEU A 274 -16.68 -8.60 0.22
CA LEU A 274 -16.73 -8.72 1.68
C LEU A 274 -16.12 -10.01 2.20
N GLU A 275 -16.13 -11.08 1.40
CA GLU A 275 -15.39 -12.32 1.72
C GLU A 275 -13.88 -12.09 1.81
N GLY A 276 -13.34 -11.20 0.98
CA GLY A 276 -11.94 -10.77 1.08
C GLY A 276 -11.66 -9.85 2.27
N VAL A 277 -12.69 -9.23 2.85
CA VAL A 277 -12.65 -8.32 4.01
C VAL A 277 -11.81 -7.04 3.82
N ASP A 278 -10.82 -7.03 2.92
CA ASP A 278 -9.93 -5.92 2.61
C ASP A 278 -10.67 -4.62 2.23
N GLU A 279 -11.66 -4.70 1.33
CA GLU A 279 -12.41 -3.51 0.90
C GLU A 279 -13.25 -2.94 2.04
N LEU A 280 -13.82 -3.82 2.88
CA LEU A 280 -14.60 -3.43 4.05
C LEU A 280 -13.72 -2.76 5.10
N LEU A 281 -12.59 -3.38 5.46
CA LEU A 281 -11.67 -2.83 6.45
C LEU A 281 -11.01 -1.54 5.96
N ARG A 282 -10.69 -1.43 4.67
CA ARG A 282 -10.25 -0.16 4.07
C ARG A 282 -11.34 0.91 4.18
N ALA A 283 -12.60 0.58 3.89
CA ALA A 283 -13.70 1.52 4.03
C ALA A 283 -13.86 1.97 5.49
N VAL A 284 -13.85 1.04 6.45
CA VAL A 284 -13.88 1.32 7.88
C VAL A 284 -12.71 2.21 8.30
N ALA A 285 -11.49 1.87 7.89
CA ALA A 285 -10.28 2.64 8.19
C ALA A 285 -10.35 4.07 7.64
N ILE A 286 -10.79 4.24 6.38
CA ILE A 286 -11.01 5.56 5.78
C ILE A 286 -12.00 6.36 6.63
N VAL A 287 -13.11 5.76 7.05
CA VAL A 287 -14.10 6.48 7.87
C VAL A 287 -13.53 6.89 9.22
N GLN A 288 -12.84 5.99 9.92
CA GLN A 288 -12.22 6.28 11.21
C GLN A 288 -11.20 7.43 11.11
N LEU A 289 -10.43 7.49 10.03
CA LEU A 289 -9.47 8.59 9.79
C LEU A 289 -10.15 9.95 9.53
N HIS A 290 -11.38 9.95 9.00
CA HIS A 290 -12.13 11.17 8.73
C HIS A 290 -13.04 11.61 9.89
N GLN A 291 -13.33 10.72 10.85
CA GLN A 291 -14.11 11.03 12.03
C GLN A 291 -13.21 11.67 13.08
N ALA A 292 -13.49 12.93 13.44
CA ALA A 292 -12.78 13.61 14.52
C ALA A 292 -13.02 12.87 15.85
N SER A 293 -11.98 12.75 16.68
CA SER A 293 -11.99 11.93 17.90
C SER A 293 -12.93 12.39 19.02
N GLN A 294 -13.72 13.45 18.84
CA GLN A 294 -14.63 14.00 19.84
C GLN A 294 -15.82 14.66 19.12
N GLU A 295 -17.05 14.20 19.41
CA GLU A 295 -18.19 15.07 19.83
C GLU A 295 -19.57 14.38 19.87
N PHE A 296 -19.75 13.14 19.42
CA PHE A 296 -21.05 12.46 19.53
C PHE A 296 -20.91 10.97 19.85
N GLU A 297 -21.60 10.48 20.88
CA GLU A 297 -21.89 9.06 21.00
C GLU A 297 -22.80 8.68 19.82
N GLU A 298 -22.23 7.98 18.83
CA GLU A 298 -23.00 7.48 17.69
C GLU A 298 -24.11 6.55 18.23
N PRO A 299 -25.38 6.75 17.85
CA PRO A 299 -26.43 5.81 18.22
C PRO A 299 -26.11 4.45 17.60
N ILE A 300 -26.29 3.40 18.39
CA ILE A 300 -26.02 2.03 17.96
C ILE A 300 -27.23 1.54 17.16
N LEU A 301 -26.99 1.24 15.89
CA LEU A 301 -27.95 0.61 14.99
C LEU A 301 -27.61 -0.89 14.96
N GLU A 302 -28.38 -1.72 15.65
CA GLU A 302 -28.14 -3.18 15.62
C GLU A 302 -28.61 -3.77 14.30
N PHE A 303 -27.83 -4.73 13.77
CA PHE A 303 -28.22 -5.43 12.55
C PHE A 303 -29.35 -6.43 12.85
N ASP A 304 -30.37 -6.43 11.99
CA ASP A 304 -31.45 -7.41 12.00
C ASP A 304 -31.88 -7.75 10.56
N LEU A 305 -32.36 -8.99 10.34
CA LEU A 305 -32.76 -9.48 9.02
C LEU A 305 -34.07 -8.88 8.49
N GLU A 306 -34.89 -8.32 9.38
CA GLU A 306 -36.14 -7.63 9.03
C GLU A 306 -35.89 -6.17 8.64
N ASP A 307 -34.64 -5.72 8.68
CA ASP A 307 -34.17 -4.38 8.36
C ASP A 307 -34.82 -3.27 9.20
N THR A 308 -35.21 -3.56 10.44
CA THR A 308 -35.83 -2.56 11.34
C THR A 308 -34.92 -1.37 11.62
N TRP A 309 -33.60 -1.60 11.64
CA TRP A 309 -32.57 -0.55 11.77
C TRP A 309 -32.65 0.56 10.70
N THR A 310 -33.22 0.27 9.53
CA THR A 310 -33.25 1.22 8.40
C THR A 310 -34.12 2.44 8.67
N GLU A 311 -35.22 2.30 9.42
CA GLU A 311 -36.08 3.43 9.78
C GLU A 311 -35.36 4.41 10.69
N GLU A 312 -34.66 3.88 11.68
CA GLU A 312 -33.86 4.69 12.60
C GLU A 312 -32.69 5.34 11.88
N TRP A 313 -31.99 4.60 11.01
CA TRP A 313 -30.93 5.15 10.18
C TRP A 313 -31.39 6.33 9.29
N ILE A 314 -32.59 6.25 8.68
CA ILE A 314 -33.14 7.36 7.89
C ILE A 314 -33.40 8.59 8.78
N LYS A 315 -34.00 8.42 9.97
CA LYS A 315 -34.22 9.54 10.90
C LYS A 315 -32.92 10.22 11.29
N GLN A 316 -31.88 9.43 11.56
CA GLN A 316 -30.57 9.93 11.92
C GLN A 316 -29.92 10.69 10.76
N LEU A 317 -30.04 10.20 9.52
CA LEU A 317 -29.57 10.91 8.32
C LEU A 317 -30.23 12.28 8.12
N ASP A 318 -31.53 12.39 8.40
CA ASP A 318 -32.25 13.66 8.27
C ASP A 318 -31.74 14.71 9.29
N SER A 319 -31.31 14.27 10.47
CA SER A 319 -30.71 15.13 11.49
C SER A 319 -29.24 15.49 11.21
N ASN A 320 -28.45 14.57 10.65
CA ASN A 320 -27.03 14.79 10.41
C ASN A 320 -26.53 14.07 9.15
N ARG A 321 -26.60 14.77 8.01
CA ARG A 321 -26.30 14.27 6.66
C ARG A 321 -24.83 13.90 6.40
N GLY A 322 -23.95 13.91 7.40
CA GLY A 322 -22.54 13.54 7.27
C GLY A 322 -22.13 12.28 8.03
N ILE A 323 -22.95 11.81 8.99
CA ILE A 323 -22.57 10.72 9.89
C ILE A 323 -22.41 9.40 9.13
N ARG A 324 -21.39 8.65 9.51
CA ARG A 324 -21.17 7.25 9.15
C ARG A 324 -21.14 6.47 10.45
N PHE A 325 -21.69 5.26 10.48
CA PHE A 325 -21.94 4.53 11.73
C PHE A 325 -20.97 3.35 11.88
N VAL A 326 -19.66 3.66 11.97
CA VAL A 326 -18.63 2.61 12.08
C VAL A 326 -18.77 1.83 13.39
N SER A 327 -19.13 2.51 14.48
CA SER A 327 -19.30 1.86 15.78
C SER A 327 -20.39 0.78 15.71
N SER A 328 -21.49 1.08 15.04
CA SER A 328 -22.59 0.13 14.80
C SER A 328 -22.15 -1.08 13.96
N VAL A 329 -21.30 -0.84 12.94
CA VAL A 329 -20.72 -1.92 12.12
C VAL A 329 -19.84 -2.85 12.95
N LEU A 330 -18.91 -2.30 13.73
CA LEU A 330 -17.96 -3.09 14.52
C LEU A 330 -18.63 -3.81 15.70
N LEU A 331 -19.68 -3.23 16.28
CA LEU A 331 -20.46 -3.86 17.34
C LEU A 331 -21.31 -5.03 16.84
N ALA A 332 -21.98 -4.85 15.69
CA ALA A 332 -22.80 -5.90 15.09
C ALA A 332 -21.96 -7.05 14.53
N PHE A 333 -20.75 -6.77 14.04
CA PHE A 333 -19.85 -7.75 13.41
C PHE A 333 -18.49 -7.76 14.13
N ARG A 334 -18.47 -8.28 15.35
CA ARG A 334 -17.28 -8.28 16.23
C ARG A 334 -16.06 -8.98 15.62
N GLN A 335 -16.26 -9.91 14.70
CA GLN A 335 -15.17 -10.55 13.95
C GLN A 335 -14.31 -9.58 13.12
N LEU A 336 -14.84 -8.38 12.83
CA LEU A 336 -14.10 -7.30 12.15
C LEU A 336 -13.35 -6.39 13.13
N GLN A 337 -13.68 -6.47 14.43
CA GLN A 337 -13.17 -5.60 15.48
C GLN A 337 -11.83 -6.11 16.02
N HIS A 338 -10.77 -5.99 15.21
CA HIS A 338 -9.41 -6.26 15.65
C HIS A 338 -8.58 -4.97 15.66
N ALA A 339 -8.15 -4.53 16.85
CA ALA A 339 -7.50 -3.25 17.06
C ALA A 339 -6.26 -3.05 16.18
N ASP A 340 -5.32 -4.00 16.22
CA ASP A 340 -4.09 -3.92 15.41
C ASP A 340 -4.35 -4.04 13.90
N ALA A 341 -5.27 -4.91 13.46
CA ALA A 341 -5.65 -4.98 12.05
C ALA A 341 -6.19 -3.64 11.54
N LEU A 342 -7.09 -3.00 12.28
CA LEU A 342 -7.62 -1.69 11.92
C LEU A 342 -6.52 -0.61 11.87
N LYS A 343 -5.55 -0.62 12.81
CA LYS A 343 -4.35 0.24 12.75
C LYS A 343 -3.52 -0.02 11.50
N CYS A 344 -3.26 -1.29 11.15
CA CYS A 344 -2.55 -1.67 9.91
C CYS A 344 -3.28 -1.16 8.66
N PHE A 345 -4.61 -1.32 8.59
CA PHE A 345 -5.41 -0.81 7.48
C PHE A 345 -5.39 0.73 7.41
N ARG A 346 -5.46 1.44 8.54
CA ARG A 346 -5.32 2.91 8.56
C ARG A 346 -3.94 3.36 8.09
N ALA A 347 -2.87 2.75 8.58
CA ALA A 347 -1.50 3.05 8.14
C ALA A 347 -1.32 2.82 6.63
N THR A 348 -1.81 1.70 6.09
CA THR A 348 -1.71 1.40 4.65
C THR A 348 -2.56 2.35 3.79
N VAL A 349 -3.75 2.75 4.24
CA VAL A 349 -4.58 3.76 3.57
C VAL A 349 -3.86 5.11 3.52
N LEU A 350 -3.26 5.54 4.63
CA LEU A 350 -2.50 6.78 4.73
C LEU A 350 -1.27 6.76 3.81
N CYS A 351 -0.51 5.67 3.80
CA CYS A 351 0.62 5.49 2.87
C CYS A 351 0.17 5.51 1.40
N GLY A 352 -0.98 4.89 1.08
CA GLY A 352 -1.57 4.93 -0.26
C GLY A 352 -2.02 6.34 -0.68
N ALA A 353 -2.58 7.11 0.25
CA ALA A 353 -2.96 8.51 0.04
C ALA A 353 -1.71 9.38 -0.23
N TRP A 354 -0.67 9.23 0.57
CA TRP A 354 0.63 9.88 0.34
C TRP A 354 1.25 9.47 -1.00
N HIS A 355 1.20 8.20 -1.38
CA HIS A 355 1.77 7.75 -2.65
C HIS A 355 1.07 8.39 -3.86
N SER A 356 -0.23 8.67 -3.72
CA SER A 356 -1.04 9.36 -4.71
C SER A 356 -0.78 10.86 -4.75
N ASP A 357 -0.60 11.51 -3.59
CA ASP A 357 -0.21 12.91 -3.46
C ASP A 357 1.03 13.07 -2.57
N ARG A 358 2.20 12.98 -3.20
CA ARG A 358 3.51 13.00 -2.54
C ARG A 358 3.87 14.35 -1.94
N SER A 359 3.07 15.40 -2.16
CA SER A 359 3.29 16.70 -1.54
C SER A 359 2.79 16.74 -0.09
N GLN A 360 1.81 15.89 0.25
CA GLN A 360 1.16 15.86 1.56
C GLN A 360 1.86 14.87 2.50
N MET A 361 3.02 15.28 3.02
CA MET A 361 3.84 14.45 3.92
C MET A 361 3.16 14.12 5.26
N SER A 362 2.16 14.91 5.66
CA SER A 362 1.35 14.66 6.87
C SER A 362 0.66 13.30 6.87
N TYR A 363 0.30 12.76 5.70
CA TYR A 363 -0.26 11.41 5.61
C TYR A 363 0.76 10.35 6.04
N LEU A 364 2.04 10.52 5.68
CA LEU A 364 3.08 9.59 6.07
C LEU A 364 3.43 9.74 7.56
N GLU A 365 3.38 10.95 8.11
CA GLU A 365 3.49 11.21 9.56
C GLU A 365 2.40 10.48 10.35
N MET A 366 1.13 10.69 9.98
CA MET A 366 0.00 9.99 10.62
C MET A 366 0.09 8.47 10.47
N ALA A 367 0.64 7.97 9.35
CA ALA A 367 0.85 6.54 9.16
C ALA A 367 1.86 5.98 10.17
N LEU A 368 2.96 6.71 10.42
CA LEU A 368 3.96 6.33 11.43
C LEU A 368 3.36 6.32 12.84
N ASP A 369 2.51 7.29 13.16
CA ASP A 369 1.80 7.34 14.44
C ASP A 369 0.91 6.09 14.61
N GLU A 370 0.13 5.71 13.60
CA GLU A 370 -0.69 4.49 13.63
C GLU A 370 0.16 3.22 13.82
N ILE A 371 1.30 3.12 13.14
CA ILE A 371 2.20 1.96 13.25
C ILE A 371 2.83 1.90 14.64
N SER A 372 3.22 3.04 15.22
CA SER A 372 3.85 3.11 16.54
C SER A 372 2.95 2.55 17.63
N ASN A 373 1.63 2.69 17.46
CA ASN A 373 0.59 2.26 18.39
C ASN A 373 0.17 0.79 18.24
N ILE A 374 0.74 0.02 17.31
CA ILE A 374 0.44 -1.42 17.16
C ILE A 374 1.08 -2.20 18.32
N GLU A 375 0.30 -3.03 19.00
CA GLU A 375 0.76 -3.77 20.19
C GLU A 375 1.50 -5.06 19.81
N ARG A 376 1.01 -5.79 18.79
CA ARG A 376 1.64 -7.03 18.31
C ARG A 376 2.94 -6.73 17.54
N SER A 377 4.09 -6.96 18.18
CA SER A 377 5.43 -6.74 17.59
C SER A 377 5.62 -7.43 16.23
N GLY A 378 5.17 -8.69 16.08
CA GLY A 378 5.28 -9.43 14.82
C GLY A 378 4.55 -8.75 13.65
N TRP A 379 3.33 -8.25 13.88
CA TRP A 379 2.56 -7.52 12.88
C TRP A 379 3.18 -6.16 12.58
N LYS A 380 3.63 -5.45 13.61
CA LYS A 380 4.30 -4.16 13.48
C LYS A 380 5.57 -4.27 12.64
N LYS A 381 6.43 -5.25 12.91
CA LYS A 381 7.64 -5.55 12.12
C LYS A 381 7.29 -5.87 10.66
N ALA A 382 6.35 -6.78 10.41
CA ALA A 382 5.96 -7.13 9.06
C ALA A 382 5.37 -5.93 8.30
N LEU A 383 4.60 -5.08 8.98
CA LEU A 383 4.00 -3.88 8.39
C LEU A 383 5.05 -2.83 8.04
N LEU A 384 6.04 -2.61 8.91
CA LEU A 384 7.16 -1.70 8.64
C LEU A 384 7.92 -2.10 7.37
N VAL A 385 8.21 -3.40 7.21
CA VAL A 385 8.86 -3.93 6.00
C VAL A 385 7.96 -3.80 4.78
N TYR A 386 6.68 -4.13 4.92
CA TYR A 386 5.70 -3.99 3.84
C TYR A 386 5.61 -2.53 3.34
N ILE A 387 5.56 -1.57 4.26
CA ILE A 387 5.49 -0.14 3.92
C ILE A 387 6.79 0.35 3.30
N TRP A 388 7.94 -0.09 3.83
CA TRP A 388 9.23 0.20 3.24
C TRP A 388 9.29 -0.25 1.78
N GLU A 389 8.98 -1.52 1.50
CA GLU A 389 9.08 -2.10 0.16
C GLU A 389 8.03 -1.52 -0.81
N SER A 390 6.80 -1.30 -0.33
CA SER A 390 5.68 -0.90 -1.20
C SER A 390 5.66 0.60 -1.49
N PHE A 391 6.08 1.43 -0.54
CA PHE A 391 5.90 2.89 -0.63
C PHE A 391 7.20 3.69 -0.53
N VAL A 392 8.14 3.33 0.35
CA VAL A 392 9.25 4.23 0.70
C VAL A 392 10.51 3.97 -0.13
N ARG A 393 10.91 2.69 -0.29
CA ARG A 393 12.20 2.26 -0.87
C ARG A 393 12.45 2.85 -2.26
N VAL A 394 11.47 2.79 -3.15
CA VAL A 394 11.61 3.28 -4.53
C VAL A 394 11.89 4.78 -4.56
N HIS A 395 11.30 5.55 -3.66
CA HIS A 395 11.51 6.99 -3.57
C HIS A 395 12.88 7.34 -3.00
N ILE A 396 13.35 6.62 -1.97
CA ILE A 396 14.73 6.75 -1.48
C ILE A 396 15.72 6.36 -2.60
N GLY A 397 15.45 5.28 -3.32
CA GLY A 397 16.25 4.86 -4.48
C GLY A 397 16.34 5.93 -5.57
N SER A 398 15.25 6.67 -5.80
CA SER A 398 15.26 7.82 -6.73
C SER A 398 16.12 8.99 -6.24
N ILE A 399 16.12 9.28 -4.93
CA ILE A 399 16.98 10.33 -4.34
C ILE A 399 18.44 9.89 -4.38
N LEU A 400 18.71 8.61 -4.10
CA LEU A 400 20.02 8.00 -4.24
C LEU A 400 20.55 8.13 -5.67
N ALA A 401 19.75 7.74 -6.67
CA ALA A 401 20.13 7.84 -8.08
C ALA A 401 20.45 9.28 -8.49
N TYR A 402 19.63 10.26 -8.04
CA TYR A 402 19.89 11.68 -8.25
C TYR A 402 21.28 12.07 -7.73
N TRP A 403 21.63 11.71 -6.50
CA TRP A 403 22.93 12.07 -5.92
C TRP A 403 24.11 11.30 -6.52
N VAL A 404 23.90 10.07 -6.98
CA VAL A 404 24.91 9.32 -7.75
C VAL A 404 25.24 10.05 -9.06
N ASP A 405 24.23 10.54 -9.78
CA ASP A 405 24.43 11.32 -11.00
C ASP A 405 25.11 12.67 -10.71
N VAL A 406 24.70 13.41 -9.67
CA VAL A 406 25.36 14.66 -9.23
C VAL A 406 26.84 14.40 -8.92
N ALA A 407 27.15 13.38 -8.12
CA ALA A 407 28.51 13.05 -7.73
C ALA A 407 29.38 12.59 -8.92
N SER A 408 28.76 12.11 -10.00
CA SER A 408 29.44 11.77 -11.26
C SER A 408 29.66 12.95 -12.20
N GLY A 409 29.21 14.16 -11.84
CA GLY A 409 29.32 15.37 -12.65
C GLY A 409 28.33 15.46 -13.80
N ARG A 410 27.26 14.64 -13.80
CA ARG A 410 26.21 14.71 -14.82
C ARG A 410 25.25 15.85 -14.53
N SER A 411 24.86 16.59 -15.57
CA SER A 411 23.80 17.59 -15.47
C SER A 411 22.43 16.93 -15.38
N LEU A 412 21.60 17.41 -14.46
CA LEU A 412 20.27 16.86 -14.22
C LEU A 412 19.18 17.78 -14.74
N ASN A 413 18.24 17.22 -15.50
CA ASN A 413 17.12 17.96 -16.10
C ASN A 413 16.00 18.29 -15.09
N LYS A 414 15.97 17.62 -13.93
CA LYS A 414 14.99 17.84 -12.86
C LYS A 414 15.73 18.10 -11.55
N GLY A 415 15.42 19.21 -10.89
CA GLY A 415 15.97 19.54 -9.58
C GLY A 415 15.26 18.79 -8.46
N LEU A 416 16.00 18.43 -7.41
CA LEU A 416 15.46 17.94 -6.15
C LEU A 416 15.15 19.13 -5.24
N GLN A 417 13.91 19.26 -4.74
CA GLN A 417 13.59 20.30 -3.76
C GLN A 417 14.15 19.88 -2.38
N PRO A 418 15.10 20.63 -1.80
CA PRO A 418 15.80 20.18 -0.59
C PRO A 418 14.88 20.01 0.62
N SER A 419 13.95 20.94 0.86
CA SER A 419 13.05 20.88 2.02
C SER A 419 12.16 19.62 2.01
N ILE A 420 11.54 19.31 0.87
CA ILE A 420 10.67 18.13 0.72
C ILE A 420 11.50 16.84 0.80
N ALA A 421 12.66 16.81 0.16
CA ALA A 421 13.54 15.64 0.18
C ALA A 421 14.02 15.32 1.61
N ARG A 422 14.48 16.32 2.35
CA ARG A 422 14.92 16.18 3.74
C ARG A 422 13.80 15.72 4.65
N HIS A 423 12.61 16.32 4.50
CA HIS A 423 11.45 15.92 5.28
C HIS A 423 11.08 14.45 5.02
N PHE A 424 11.04 14.02 3.76
CA PHE A 424 10.80 12.63 3.41
C PHE A 424 11.89 11.67 3.94
N LEU A 425 13.17 12.03 3.82
CA LEU A 425 14.28 11.22 4.34
C LEU A 425 14.20 11.06 5.87
N ASN A 426 13.76 12.10 6.59
CA ASN A 426 13.53 12.03 8.03
C ASN A 426 12.37 11.08 8.38
N LEU A 427 11.26 11.10 7.63
CA LEU A 427 10.16 10.15 7.83
C LEU A 427 10.58 8.71 7.51
N GLY A 428 11.38 8.52 6.45
CA GLY A 428 12.01 7.24 6.16
C GLY A 428 12.93 6.77 7.29
N ARG A 429 13.65 7.69 7.94
CA ARG A 429 14.54 7.38 9.08
C ARG A 429 13.74 6.94 10.29
N GLN A 430 12.66 7.65 10.63
CA GLN A 430 11.74 7.30 11.71
C GLN A 430 11.12 5.91 11.50
N LEU A 431 10.73 5.58 10.26
CA LEU A 431 10.23 4.24 9.93
C LEU A 431 11.27 3.15 10.23
N LEU A 432 12.54 3.37 9.84
CA LEU A 432 13.61 2.42 10.12
C LEU A 432 14.00 2.37 11.60
N ASP A 433 13.91 3.48 12.34
CA ASP A 433 14.11 3.51 13.80
C ASP A 433 13.07 2.65 14.52
N LEU A 434 11.79 2.74 14.13
CA LEU A 434 10.75 1.86 14.66
C LEU A 434 11.09 0.39 14.39
N LEU A 435 11.59 0.07 13.20
CA LEU A 435 11.97 -1.29 12.85
C LEU A 435 13.19 -1.77 13.65
N GLU A 436 14.19 -0.90 13.84
CA GLU A 436 15.38 -1.18 14.64
C GLU A 436 15.02 -1.51 16.10
N ILE A 437 14.13 -0.71 16.70
CA ILE A 437 13.61 -0.96 18.06
C ILE A 437 12.97 -2.35 18.14
N GLU A 438 12.04 -2.67 17.24
CA GLU A 438 11.34 -3.97 17.23
C GLU A 438 12.28 -5.17 17.02
N LEU A 439 13.41 -4.98 16.32
CA LEU A 439 14.42 -6.04 16.14
C LEU A 439 15.28 -6.28 17.37
N THR A 440 15.43 -5.28 18.24
CA THR A 440 16.21 -5.39 19.48
C THR A 440 15.38 -5.88 20.66
N THR A 441 14.07 -5.67 20.64
CA THR A 441 13.12 -6.22 21.60
C THR A 441 12.82 -7.69 21.28
N ASN A 442 13.45 -8.62 22.00
CA ASN A 442 13.13 -10.04 21.91
C ASN A 442 11.72 -10.31 22.47
N ASP A 443 10.73 -10.46 21.60
CA ASP A 443 9.43 -11.00 21.99
C ASP A 443 9.35 -12.50 21.60
N PRO A 444 9.41 -13.43 22.57
CA PRO A 444 9.36 -14.87 22.33
C PRO A 444 7.95 -15.37 21.94
N SER A 445 6.96 -14.48 21.82
CA SER A 445 5.55 -14.83 21.58
C SER A 445 5.13 -14.86 20.11
N THR A 446 6.04 -15.21 19.18
CA THR A 446 5.66 -15.50 17.77
C THR A 446 4.98 -16.87 17.66
N ARG A 447 3.88 -17.10 18.39
CA ARG A 447 2.99 -18.21 18.08
C ARG A 447 2.21 -17.85 16.83
N MET A 448 2.46 -18.57 15.75
CA MET A 448 1.55 -18.59 14.60
C MET A 448 0.21 -19.11 15.11
N GLU A 449 -0.75 -18.21 15.29
CA GLU A 449 -2.14 -18.60 15.54
C GLU A 449 -2.61 -19.39 14.30
N VAL A 450 -3.01 -20.64 14.50
CA VAL A 450 -3.64 -21.45 13.46
C VAL A 450 -5.07 -20.95 13.32
N PHE A 451 -5.38 -20.32 12.20
CA PHE A 451 -6.71 -19.82 11.91
C PHE A 451 -7.47 -20.85 11.09
N ASP A 452 -8.76 -21.00 11.41
CA ASP A 452 -9.69 -21.81 10.62
C ASP A 452 -9.83 -21.22 9.20
N ASP A 453 -10.13 -22.08 8.23
CA ASP A 453 -10.39 -21.66 6.86
C ASP A 453 -11.56 -20.66 6.83
N PRO A 454 -11.43 -19.54 6.08
CA PRO A 454 -12.48 -18.53 6.04
C PRO A 454 -13.75 -19.10 5.43
N LEU A 455 -14.90 -18.78 6.04
CA LEU A 455 -16.21 -19.15 5.53
C LEU A 455 -16.49 -18.39 4.22
N ARG A 456 -16.61 -19.10 3.11
CA ARG A 456 -16.88 -18.52 1.79
C ARG A 456 -18.16 -19.07 1.20
N THR A 457 -18.85 -18.27 0.39
CA THR A 457 -20.08 -18.68 -0.28
C THR A 457 -19.80 -19.42 -1.60
N ASP A 458 -18.59 -19.35 -2.16
CA ASP A 458 -18.17 -20.15 -3.32
C ASP A 458 -18.13 -21.65 -3.02
N GLN A 459 -17.77 -22.03 -1.80
CA GLN A 459 -17.81 -23.40 -1.29
C GLN A 459 -19.18 -24.04 -1.51
N LEU A 460 -20.26 -23.26 -1.44
CA LEU A 460 -21.61 -23.77 -1.69
C LEU A 460 -21.81 -24.28 -3.12
N LEU A 461 -20.97 -23.90 -4.09
CA LEU A 461 -21.05 -24.42 -5.46
C LEU A 461 -20.58 -25.87 -5.59
N ASP A 462 -19.76 -26.33 -4.65
CA ASP A 462 -19.22 -27.68 -4.63
C ASP A 462 -20.25 -28.68 -4.09
N HIS A 463 -20.00 -29.97 -4.36
CA HIS A 463 -20.79 -31.05 -3.79
C HIS A 463 -20.43 -31.20 -2.30
N ILE A 464 -21.28 -30.67 -1.42
CA ILE A 464 -21.10 -30.72 0.03
C ILE A 464 -22.21 -31.58 0.66
N ALA A 465 -21.79 -32.53 1.51
CA ALA A 465 -22.67 -33.19 2.46
C ALA A 465 -22.64 -32.43 3.79
N TRP A 466 -23.77 -31.85 4.18
CA TRP A 466 -23.94 -31.16 5.45
C TRP A 466 -24.54 -32.10 6.48
N THR A 467 -24.03 -32.03 7.72
CA THR A 467 -24.65 -32.64 8.90
C THR A 467 -25.39 -31.56 9.67
N GLY A 468 -26.67 -31.78 9.97
CA GLY A 468 -27.55 -30.79 10.62
C GLY A 468 -28.68 -30.30 9.72
N THR A 469 -29.29 -29.17 10.09
CA THR A 469 -30.48 -28.60 9.44
C THR A 469 -30.14 -27.39 8.55
N ASP A 470 -31.03 -27.06 7.61
CA ASP A 470 -30.96 -25.81 6.83
C ASP A 470 -30.77 -24.56 7.71
N THR A 471 -31.41 -24.56 8.88
CA THR A 471 -31.33 -23.45 9.84
C THR A 471 -29.96 -23.32 10.47
N ASP A 472 -29.25 -24.43 10.67
CA ASP A 472 -27.89 -24.41 11.23
C ASP A 472 -26.90 -23.76 10.25
N VAL A 473 -27.03 -24.08 8.95
CA VAL A 473 -26.21 -23.46 7.90
C VAL A 473 -26.51 -21.97 7.80
N LEU A 474 -27.78 -21.56 7.85
CA LEU A 474 -28.15 -20.15 7.84
C LEU A 474 -27.61 -19.41 9.08
N ALA A 475 -27.67 -20.03 10.26
CA ALA A 475 -27.13 -19.46 11.49
C ALA A 475 -25.60 -19.34 11.46
N LEU A 476 -24.92 -20.32 10.85
CA LEU A 476 -23.47 -20.31 10.63
C LEU A 476 -23.06 -19.09 9.80
N TYR A 477 -23.67 -18.90 8.62
CA TYR A 477 -23.37 -17.74 7.77
C TYR A 477 -23.82 -16.42 8.41
N ALA A 478 -24.96 -16.38 9.11
CA ALA A 478 -25.40 -15.16 9.79
C ALA A 478 -24.43 -14.68 10.88
N SER A 479 -23.77 -15.60 11.59
CA SER A 479 -22.86 -15.28 12.69
C SER A 479 -21.39 -15.17 12.29
N GLN A 480 -20.94 -15.96 11.31
CA GLN A 480 -19.52 -16.07 10.93
C GLN A 480 -19.17 -15.38 9.61
N TRP A 481 -20.17 -14.90 8.85
CA TRP A 481 -19.95 -14.13 7.62
C TRP A 481 -20.35 -12.65 7.82
N PRO A 482 -19.53 -11.66 7.43
CA PRO A 482 -18.28 -11.79 6.69
C PRO A 482 -17.15 -12.43 7.52
N PRO A 483 -16.12 -12.98 6.87
CA PRO A 483 -14.97 -13.58 7.54
C PRO A 483 -14.26 -12.60 8.49
N ARG A 484 -13.44 -13.17 9.38
CA ARG A 484 -12.63 -12.37 10.31
C ARG A 484 -11.55 -11.57 9.58
N CYS A 485 -11.01 -10.55 10.23
CA CYS A 485 -9.98 -9.67 9.65
C CYS A 485 -8.71 -10.43 9.19
N GLU A 486 -8.42 -11.59 9.77
CA GLU A 486 -7.28 -12.44 9.44
C GLU A 486 -7.41 -13.09 8.06
N ALA A 487 -8.62 -13.17 7.51
CA ALA A 487 -8.86 -13.62 6.14
C ALA A 487 -8.42 -12.60 5.08
N SER A 488 -8.10 -11.36 5.50
CA SER A 488 -7.65 -10.32 4.58
C SER A 488 -6.27 -10.63 3.99
N VAL A 489 -6.05 -10.20 2.75
CA VAL A 489 -4.76 -10.34 2.07
C VAL A 489 -3.66 -9.60 2.83
N LEU A 490 -3.97 -8.43 3.40
CA LEU A 490 -3.02 -7.69 4.24
C LEU A 490 -2.63 -8.50 5.48
N ALA A 491 -3.60 -9.03 6.25
CA ALA A 491 -3.29 -9.83 7.44
C ALA A 491 -2.47 -11.08 7.07
N ALA A 492 -2.84 -11.78 5.99
CA ALA A 492 -2.08 -12.93 5.48
C ALA A 492 -0.65 -12.57 5.06
N ALA A 493 -0.43 -11.37 4.50
CA ALA A 493 0.91 -10.87 4.18
C ALA A 493 1.71 -10.55 5.45
N LEU A 494 1.07 -9.93 6.45
CA LEU A 494 1.69 -9.57 7.73
C LEU A 494 2.03 -10.78 8.61
N GLN A 495 1.37 -11.91 8.40
CA GLN A 495 1.72 -13.17 9.07
C GLN A 495 3.09 -13.72 8.65
N LYS A 496 3.54 -13.42 7.43
CA LYS A 496 4.86 -13.82 6.93
C LYS A 496 5.90 -12.82 7.41
N VAL A 497 6.28 -12.90 8.69
CA VAL A 497 7.29 -12.00 9.26
C VAL A 497 8.63 -12.25 8.55
N PRO A 498 9.15 -11.29 7.76
CA PRO A 498 10.42 -11.46 7.09
C PRO A 498 11.55 -11.53 8.13
N ILE A 499 12.54 -12.38 7.87
CA ILE A 499 13.78 -12.38 8.63
C ILE A 499 14.58 -11.16 8.18
N VAL A 500 14.58 -10.13 9.01
CA VAL A 500 15.27 -8.86 8.77
C VAL A 500 16.52 -8.81 9.65
N PRO A 501 17.74 -8.91 9.08
CA PRO A 501 18.96 -8.69 9.84
C PRO A 501 19.11 -7.23 10.26
N LEU A 502 19.37 -7.00 11.56
CA LEU A 502 19.65 -5.66 12.12
C LEU A 502 20.72 -4.87 11.34
N PRO A 503 21.85 -5.48 10.89
CA PRO A 503 22.83 -4.78 10.07
C PRO A 503 22.29 -4.21 8.75
N ALA A 504 21.27 -4.84 8.14
CA ALA A 504 20.68 -4.34 6.91
C ALA A 504 19.82 -3.09 7.16
N VAL A 505 19.10 -3.04 8.27
CA VAL A 505 18.36 -1.85 8.70
C VAL A 505 19.34 -0.71 8.98
N GLN A 506 20.38 -0.97 9.77
CA GLN A 506 21.42 0.01 10.10
C GLN A 506 22.13 0.57 8.87
N LEU A 507 22.41 -0.28 7.87
CA LEU A 507 22.94 0.18 6.58
C LEU A 507 22.00 1.19 5.91
N HIS A 508 20.69 0.94 5.89
CA HIS A 508 19.72 1.86 5.31
C HIS A 508 19.55 3.15 6.13
N CYS A 509 19.66 3.08 7.46
CA CYS A 509 19.73 4.25 8.34
C CYS A 509 20.95 5.13 7.98
N GLN A 510 22.11 4.51 7.75
CA GLN A 510 23.32 5.21 7.30
C GLN A 510 23.13 5.88 5.93
N ILE A 511 22.51 5.19 4.97
CA ILE A 511 22.21 5.75 3.65
C ILE A 511 21.34 7.01 3.79
N LEU A 512 20.27 6.94 4.59
CA LEU A 512 19.37 8.07 4.80
C LEU A 512 20.09 9.28 5.40
N ALA A 513 20.96 9.08 6.40
CA ALA A 513 21.76 10.16 6.97
C ALA A 513 22.70 10.83 5.94
N VAL A 514 23.33 10.03 5.07
CA VAL A 514 24.20 10.56 3.99
C VAL A 514 23.38 11.31 2.94
N LEU A 515 22.21 10.79 2.56
CA LEU A 515 21.33 11.47 1.61
C LEU A 515 20.81 12.79 2.19
N ASP A 516 20.45 12.85 3.47
CA ASP A 516 20.07 14.10 4.14
C ASP A 516 21.24 15.08 4.10
N ALA A 517 22.45 14.62 4.42
CA ALA A 517 23.65 15.44 4.38
C ALA A 517 23.97 15.98 2.97
N PHE A 518 23.80 15.18 1.92
CA PHE A 518 23.94 15.65 0.54
C PHE A 518 22.88 16.69 0.18
N THR A 519 21.64 16.52 0.64
CA THR A 519 20.60 17.53 0.42
C THR A 519 20.81 18.82 1.22
N ALA A 520 21.43 18.75 2.40
CA ALA A 520 21.77 19.92 3.21
C ALA A 520 23.02 20.65 2.69
N VAL A 521 24.05 19.89 2.28
CA VAL A 521 25.34 20.39 1.80
C VAL A 521 25.68 19.77 0.43
N PRO A 522 25.04 20.22 -0.67
CA PRO A 522 25.20 19.63 -2.01
C PRO A 522 26.65 19.57 -2.51
N HIS A 523 27.46 20.56 -2.16
CA HIS A 523 28.87 20.62 -2.57
C HIS A 523 29.75 19.57 -1.88
N ALA A 524 29.30 19.01 -0.77
CA ALA A 524 29.99 17.92 -0.07
C ALA A 524 29.71 16.53 -0.68
N ALA A 525 28.78 16.44 -1.65
CA ALA A 525 28.44 15.19 -2.31
C ALA A 525 29.66 14.49 -2.91
N MET A 526 29.72 13.16 -2.76
CA MET A 526 30.81 12.32 -3.23
C MET A 526 30.30 10.95 -3.68
N PRO A 527 31.10 10.18 -4.46
CA PRO A 527 30.63 8.89 -4.99
C PRO A 527 30.23 7.91 -3.88
N MET A 528 28.99 7.40 -3.93
CA MET A 528 28.43 6.48 -2.92
C MET A 528 29.28 5.22 -2.68
N LYS A 529 29.95 4.71 -3.72
CA LYS A 529 30.85 3.56 -3.62
C LYS A 529 32.04 3.78 -2.66
N LYS A 530 32.44 5.03 -2.42
CA LYS A 530 33.50 5.35 -1.43
C LYS A 530 33.00 5.22 0.01
N LEU A 531 31.71 5.46 0.24
CA LEU A 531 31.09 5.45 1.57
C LEU A 531 30.48 4.09 1.92
N PHE A 532 29.98 3.35 0.92
CA PHE A 532 29.21 2.12 1.10
C PHE A 532 29.74 0.91 0.31
N TYR A 533 30.91 1.02 -0.33
CA TYR A 533 31.48 -0.05 -1.14
C TYR A 533 30.49 -0.58 -2.20
N ASN A 534 30.46 -1.88 -2.46
CA ASN A 534 29.53 -2.56 -3.37
C ASN A 534 28.25 -3.03 -2.66
N ALA A 535 27.79 -2.31 -1.64
CA ALA A 535 26.52 -2.65 -1.00
C ALA A 535 25.34 -2.46 -1.97
N ALA A 536 24.36 -3.36 -1.89
CA ALA A 536 23.09 -3.27 -2.59
C ALA A 536 22.21 -2.20 -1.91
N LEU A 537 22.36 -0.94 -2.32
CA LEU A 537 21.68 0.19 -1.70
C LEU A 537 20.24 0.32 -2.24
N CYS A 538 19.23 0.16 -1.38
CA CYS A 538 17.81 0.30 -1.73
C CYS A 538 17.31 -0.66 -2.83
N GLU A 539 17.98 -1.80 -3.02
CA GLU A 539 17.52 -2.87 -3.91
C GLU A 539 16.28 -3.58 -3.33
N PRO A 540 15.44 -4.21 -4.19
CA PRO A 540 14.31 -5.02 -3.71
C PRO A 540 14.79 -6.06 -2.69
N ASP A 541 14.03 -6.25 -1.62
CA ASP A 541 14.37 -7.14 -0.50
C ASP A 541 15.67 -6.77 0.24
N GLY A 542 16.18 -5.56 0.05
CA GLY A 542 17.45 -5.09 0.63
C GLY A 542 17.48 -5.08 2.16
N LEU A 543 16.31 -5.06 2.82
CA LEU A 543 16.22 -5.22 4.28
C LEU A 543 16.43 -6.66 4.75
N THR A 544 16.29 -7.65 3.87
CA THR A 544 16.42 -9.09 4.20
C THR A 544 17.80 -9.65 3.87
N ILE A 545 18.59 -8.93 3.08
CA ILE A 545 19.92 -9.34 2.64
C ILE A 545 20.97 -8.85 3.63
N LEU A 546 21.85 -9.76 4.05
CA LEU A 546 22.92 -9.42 4.99
C LEU A 546 23.99 -8.54 4.29
N PRO A 547 24.36 -7.38 4.85
CA PRO A 547 25.37 -6.52 4.24
C PRO A 547 26.74 -7.19 4.14
N ILE A 548 27.45 -6.92 3.05
CA ILE A 548 28.86 -7.35 2.90
C ILE A 548 29.73 -6.54 3.87
N SER A 549 30.70 -7.19 4.51
CA SER A 549 31.67 -6.53 5.39
C SER A 549 32.40 -5.39 4.68
N MET A 550 32.44 -4.22 5.32
CA MET A 550 33.06 -3.02 4.77
C MET A 550 34.60 -3.07 4.91
N PRO A 551 35.35 -2.66 3.87
CA PRO A 551 36.81 -2.57 3.95
C PRO A 551 37.26 -1.32 4.72
N SER A 552 38.47 -1.38 5.31
CA SER A 552 39.06 -0.28 6.10
C SER A 552 39.21 1.03 5.32
N THR A 553 39.41 0.96 4.00
CA THR A 553 39.47 2.12 3.11
C THR A 553 38.18 2.93 3.12
N CYS A 554 37.02 2.28 3.22
CA CYS A 554 35.74 2.98 3.31
C CYS A 554 35.56 3.67 4.66
N GLN A 555 36.09 3.10 5.74
CA GLN A 555 36.02 3.71 7.08
C GLN A 555 36.81 5.02 7.13
N GLN A 556 37.98 5.06 6.48
CA GLN A 556 38.76 6.30 6.33
C GLN A 556 38.03 7.36 5.50
N GLU A 557 37.39 6.96 4.39
CA GLU A 557 36.60 7.89 3.55
C GLU A 557 35.39 8.43 4.31
N ARG A 558 34.70 7.61 5.13
CA ARG A 558 33.60 8.05 6.01
C ARG A 558 34.09 9.09 7.03
N TYR A 559 35.25 8.85 7.66
CA TYR A 559 35.85 9.80 8.61
C TYR A 559 36.16 11.14 7.94
N ASN A 560 36.84 11.11 6.79
CA ASN A 560 37.18 12.31 6.02
C ASN A 560 35.94 13.06 5.55
N PHE A 561 34.89 12.33 5.14
CA PHE A 561 33.62 12.91 4.73
C PHE A 561 32.93 13.64 5.88
N VAL A 562 32.86 13.05 7.06
CA VAL A 562 32.31 13.71 8.26
C VAL A 562 33.09 14.97 8.63
N LEU A 563 34.43 14.92 8.62
CA LEU A 563 35.23 16.13 8.86
C LEU A 563 34.95 17.22 7.83
N ARG A 564 34.70 16.86 6.57
CA ARG A 564 34.30 17.83 5.54
C ARG A 564 32.93 18.43 5.82
N LEU A 565 31.95 17.62 6.24
CA LEU A 565 30.61 18.10 6.61
C LEU A 565 30.67 19.05 7.81
N LEU A 566 31.41 18.71 8.86
CA LEU A 566 31.55 19.53 10.07
C LEU A 566 32.12 20.93 9.79
N ARG A 567 32.88 21.11 8.70
CA ARG A 567 33.39 22.42 8.28
C ARG A 567 32.32 23.32 7.68
N GLU A 568 31.23 22.74 7.19
CA GLU A 568 30.13 23.43 6.51
C GLU A 568 28.89 23.52 7.41
N ASP A 569 28.47 22.39 8.00
CA ASP A 569 27.30 22.24 8.86
C ASP A 569 27.59 21.23 10.00
N VAL A 570 27.77 21.77 11.21
CA VAL A 570 28.14 21.01 12.41
C VAL A 570 27.06 19.99 12.81
N PRO A 571 25.77 20.36 12.96
CA PRO A 571 24.70 19.40 13.21
C PRO A 571 24.64 18.23 12.23
N VAL A 572 24.74 18.51 10.92
CA VAL A 572 24.70 17.47 9.88
C VAL A 572 25.92 16.55 9.99
N GLY A 573 27.11 17.12 10.19
CA GLY A 573 28.34 16.34 10.34
C GLY A 573 28.29 15.36 11.51
N PHE A 574 27.82 15.80 12.69
CA PHE A 574 27.69 14.89 13.85
C PHE A 574 26.55 13.88 13.69
N SER A 575 25.45 14.24 13.02
CA SER A 575 24.38 13.28 12.70
C SER A 575 24.90 12.12 11.86
N VAL A 576 25.67 12.43 10.80
CA VAL A 576 26.30 11.39 9.95
C VAL A 576 27.37 10.61 10.71
N ALA A 577 28.14 11.27 11.59
CA ALA A 577 29.13 10.59 12.44
C ALA A 577 28.50 9.52 13.33
N ASN A 578 27.37 9.86 13.96
CA ASN A 578 26.57 8.93 14.77
C ASN A 578 26.01 7.80 13.91
N ALA A 579 25.44 8.11 12.75
CA ALA A 579 24.87 7.08 11.87
C ALA A 579 25.94 6.06 11.41
N PHE A 580 27.16 6.52 11.12
CA PHE A 580 28.28 5.64 10.75
C PHE A 580 28.95 4.93 11.93
N ASP A 581 28.48 5.12 13.16
CA ASP A 581 29.09 4.59 14.39
C ASP A 581 30.59 4.95 14.51
N LEU A 582 30.96 6.17 14.07
CA LEU A 582 32.34 6.63 14.17
C LEU A 582 32.65 7.14 15.58
N PRO A 583 33.89 6.95 16.07
CA PRO A 583 34.27 7.43 17.39
C PRO A 583 34.23 8.97 17.41
N LEU A 584 33.36 9.52 18.24
CA LEU A 584 33.10 10.97 18.29
C LEU A 584 34.26 11.77 18.87
N ASP A 585 35.03 11.20 19.81
CA ASP A 585 36.12 11.92 20.48
C ASP A 585 37.26 12.30 19.50
N PRO A 586 37.79 11.40 18.66
CA PRO A 586 38.72 11.76 17.59
C PRO A 586 38.16 12.83 16.64
N ILE A 587 36.89 12.71 16.24
CA ILE A 587 36.24 13.65 15.32
C ILE A 587 36.15 15.04 15.95
N LYS A 588 35.72 15.13 17.22
CA LYS A 588 35.67 16.39 17.97
C LYS A 588 37.06 17.00 18.13
N LYS A 589 38.09 16.18 18.41
CA LYS A 589 39.48 16.65 18.50
C LYS A 589 39.94 17.28 17.18
N ASP A 590 39.77 16.59 16.06
CA ASP A 590 40.19 17.09 14.74
C ASP A 590 39.37 18.31 14.29
N HIS A 591 38.07 18.33 14.55
CA HIS A 591 37.21 19.48 14.26
C HIS A 591 37.57 20.68 15.14
N GLY A 592 37.82 20.47 16.43
CA GLY A 592 38.29 21.50 17.36
C GLY A 592 39.60 22.12 16.90
N VAL A 593 40.59 21.30 16.52
CA VAL A 593 41.86 21.79 15.94
C VAL A 593 41.60 22.62 14.68
N TYR A 594 40.69 22.20 13.80
CA TYR A 594 40.31 22.99 12.63
C TYR A 594 39.68 24.34 12.99
N LEU A 595 38.81 24.41 14.01
CA LEU A 595 38.24 25.68 14.48
C LEU A 595 39.33 26.63 14.99
N TYR A 596 40.33 26.11 15.70
CA TYR A 596 41.55 26.83 16.06
C TYR A 596 42.41 27.17 14.84
N GLN A 597 42.43 26.41 13.75
CA GLN A 597 43.11 26.85 12.53
C GLN A 597 42.40 28.02 11.85
N CYS A 598 41.09 28.15 12.05
CA CYS A 598 40.23 29.20 11.44
C CYS A 598 40.10 30.49 12.24
N GLY A 599 40.66 30.61 13.44
CA GLY A 599 40.44 31.79 14.30
C GLY A 599 39.19 31.71 15.19
N LEU A 600 38.47 30.59 15.20
CA LEU A 600 37.18 30.42 15.89
C LEU A 600 37.37 29.83 17.30
N ASP A 601 38.21 30.47 18.10
CA ASP A 601 38.74 29.92 19.35
C ASP A 601 37.65 29.58 20.37
N ASN A 602 36.64 30.45 20.54
CA ASN A 602 35.53 30.20 21.47
C ASN A 602 34.76 28.92 21.12
N LYS A 603 34.57 28.64 19.82
CA LYS A 603 33.89 27.42 19.36
C LYS A 603 34.80 26.20 19.49
N GLY A 604 36.10 26.37 19.23
CA GLY A 604 37.10 25.32 19.43
C GLY A 604 37.20 24.91 20.91
N GLU A 605 37.18 25.88 21.82
CA GLU A 605 37.17 25.66 23.26
C GLU A 605 35.90 24.95 23.73
N GLU A 606 34.72 25.32 23.21
CA GLU A 606 33.47 24.63 23.51
C GLU A 606 33.50 23.14 23.10
N VAL A 607 34.09 22.84 21.93
CA VAL A 607 34.19 21.45 21.43
C VAL A 607 35.24 20.63 22.20
N LEU A 608 36.37 21.24 22.57
CA LEU A 608 37.49 20.54 23.22
C LEU A 608 37.41 20.55 24.76
N GLY A 609 36.67 21.47 25.37
CA GLY A 609 36.78 21.82 26.80
C GLY A 609 36.51 20.68 27.79
N ASN A 610 35.81 19.63 27.35
CA ASN A 610 35.50 18.45 28.18
C ASN A 610 36.30 17.20 27.80
N LEU A 611 37.23 17.29 26.83
CA LEU A 611 37.96 16.14 26.30
C LEU A 611 39.39 16.06 26.85
N VAL A 612 39.85 14.83 27.12
CA VAL A 612 41.27 14.58 27.41
C VAL A 612 42.06 14.72 26.12
N LEU A 613 42.93 15.73 26.06
CA LEU A 613 43.79 15.98 24.92
C LEU A 613 45.01 15.07 24.96
N GLU A 614 45.25 14.39 23.84
CA GLU A 614 46.48 13.64 23.62
C GLU A 614 47.63 14.59 23.26
N ASN A 615 48.86 14.11 23.40
CA ASN A 615 50.06 14.90 23.12
C ASN A 615 50.07 15.45 21.68
N ASP A 616 49.65 14.65 20.70
CA ASP A 616 49.62 15.07 19.29
C ASP A 616 48.67 16.26 19.05
N ILE A 617 47.46 16.20 19.62
CA ILE A 617 46.50 17.31 19.54
C ILE A 617 47.03 18.57 20.23
N SER A 618 47.65 18.40 21.40
CA SER A 618 48.28 19.52 22.13
C SER A 618 49.41 20.15 21.33
N GLU A 619 50.25 19.33 20.68
CA GLU A 619 51.33 19.78 19.78
C GLU A 619 50.77 20.54 18.57
N ARG A 620 49.68 20.07 17.96
CA ARG A 620 48.99 20.78 16.87
C ARG A 620 48.44 22.14 17.31
N LEU A 621 47.83 22.24 18.49
CA LEU A 621 47.36 23.53 19.03
C LEU A 621 48.52 24.48 19.36
N GLY A 622 49.62 23.96 19.90
CA GLY A 622 50.87 24.74 20.09
C GLY A 622 51.46 25.24 18.77
N SER A 623 51.39 24.42 17.73
CA SER A 623 51.85 24.73 16.37
C SER A 623 50.99 25.84 15.73
N ILE A 624 49.66 25.78 15.92
CA ILE A 624 48.73 26.84 15.51
C ILE A 624 49.06 28.16 16.21
N ALA A 625 49.22 28.14 17.53
CA ALA A 625 49.54 29.33 18.30
C ALA A 625 50.88 29.97 17.87
N ARG A 626 51.90 29.14 17.57
CA ARG A 626 53.16 29.61 16.99
C ARG A 626 52.94 30.29 15.63
N THR A 627 52.23 29.64 14.72
CA THR A 627 51.99 30.20 13.38
C THR A 627 51.23 31.52 13.43
N ARG A 628 50.20 31.61 14.27
CA ARG A 628 49.46 32.87 14.49
C ARG A 628 50.38 33.97 14.99
N LEU A 629 51.24 33.68 15.96
CA LEU A 629 52.22 34.65 16.46
C LEU A 629 53.23 35.06 15.38
N ALA A 630 53.70 34.12 14.56
CA ALA A 630 54.58 34.39 13.43
C ALA A 630 53.92 35.32 12.41
N LEU A 631 52.64 35.10 12.09
CA LEU A 631 51.83 35.97 11.22
C LEU A 631 51.68 37.38 11.79
N VAL A 632 51.42 37.52 13.10
CA VAL A 632 51.36 38.82 13.77
C VAL A 632 52.70 39.54 13.69
N LEU A 633 53.80 38.87 14.08
CA LEU A 633 55.15 39.44 14.05
C LEU A 633 55.58 39.85 12.63
N SER A 634 55.25 39.03 11.63
CA SER A 634 55.52 39.34 10.22
C SER A 634 54.81 40.62 9.76
N ARG A 635 53.53 40.80 10.14
CA ARG A 635 52.77 42.03 9.84
C ARG A 635 53.29 43.24 10.58
N MET A 636 53.73 43.06 11.83
CA MET A 636 54.32 44.14 12.60
C MET A 636 55.67 44.57 11.98
N ARG A 637 56.48 43.61 11.51
CA ARG A 637 57.75 43.88 10.82
C ARG A 637 57.56 44.61 9.49
N SER A 638 56.46 44.37 8.78
CA SER A 638 56.20 45.03 7.49
C SER A 638 55.66 46.47 7.61
N ARG A 639 55.35 46.95 8.82
CA ARG A 639 54.81 48.30 9.04
C ARG A 639 55.76 49.15 9.88
N ALA A 640 56.10 50.33 9.38
CA ALA A 640 57.04 51.24 10.04
C ALA A 640 56.59 51.67 11.44
N GLU A 641 55.28 51.74 11.70
CA GLU A 641 54.69 52.12 12.99
C GLU A 641 55.09 51.22 14.18
N TYR A 642 55.48 49.97 13.88
CA TYR A 642 55.94 49.00 14.88
C TYR A 642 57.45 48.82 14.91
N ALA A 643 58.25 49.54 14.12
CA ALA A 643 59.70 49.33 14.05
C ALA A 643 60.40 49.49 15.42
N ALA A 644 60.06 50.53 16.17
CA ALA A 644 60.59 50.77 17.52
C ALA A 644 60.10 49.76 18.58
N LEU A 645 58.98 49.07 18.30
CA LEU A 645 58.45 48.01 19.14
C LEU A 645 59.20 46.70 18.86
N MET A 646 59.42 46.39 17.57
CA MET A 646 60.13 45.19 17.12
C MET A 646 61.59 45.15 17.61
N THR A 647 62.27 46.29 17.77
CA THR A 647 63.64 46.36 18.30
C THR A 647 63.75 46.04 19.79
N ARG A 648 62.64 46.09 20.53
CA ARG A 648 62.57 45.78 21.97
C ARG A 648 62.18 44.33 22.25
N MET A 649 61.89 43.54 21.22
CA MET A 649 61.46 42.15 21.36
C MET A 649 62.67 41.20 21.42
N PRO A 650 62.61 40.10 22.20
CA PRO A 650 63.63 39.06 22.24
C PRO A 650 63.90 38.47 20.84
N ALA A 651 65.07 38.78 20.27
CA ALA A 651 65.39 38.46 18.88
C ALA A 651 65.48 36.95 18.64
N ASP A 652 65.97 36.19 19.61
CA ASP A 652 66.08 34.73 19.59
C ASP A 652 64.70 34.05 19.54
N VAL A 653 63.74 34.52 20.37
CA VAL A 653 62.37 33.99 20.40
C VAL A 653 61.63 34.36 19.11
N CYS A 654 61.72 35.60 18.66
CA CYS A 654 61.11 36.05 17.40
C CYS A 654 61.65 35.28 16.18
N THR A 655 62.97 35.05 16.13
CA THR A 655 63.62 34.30 15.05
C THR A 655 63.13 32.86 15.04
N TRP A 656 63.03 32.21 16.20
CA TRP A 656 62.49 30.86 16.28
C TRP A 656 61.00 30.82 15.91
N VAL A 657 60.15 31.69 16.45
CA VAL A 657 58.71 31.70 16.11
C VAL A 657 58.49 31.78 14.58
N CYS A 658 59.26 32.65 13.91
CA CYS A 658 59.21 32.81 12.46
C CYS A 658 59.95 31.72 11.65
N SER A 659 60.80 30.90 12.28
CA SER A 659 61.42 29.74 11.64
C SER A 659 60.47 28.53 11.64
N ASN A 660 60.87 27.43 11.01
CA ASN A 660 60.14 26.15 11.03
C ASN A 660 60.88 25.04 11.82
N GLU A 661 61.62 25.44 12.86
CA GLU A 661 62.42 24.53 13.69
C GLU A 661 61.58 23.82 14.78
N PRO A 662 61.95 22.61 15.24
CA PRO A 662 61.25 21.92 16.35
C PRO A 662 61.29 22.72 17.66
N PRO A 663 60.43 22.39 18.67
CA PRO A 663 59.55 21.22 18.77
C PRO A 663 58.12 21.39 18.24
N LEU A 664 57.67 22.60 17.92
CA LEU A 664 56.30 22.87 17.43
C LEU A 664 56.36 23.43 16.01
N LEU A 665 56.11 22.64 14.97
CA LEU A 665 56.27 23.11 13.59
C LEU A 665 55.23 24.20 13.23
N GLN A 666 55.48 25.01 12.20
CA GLN A 666 54.46 25.93 11.72
C GLN A 666 53.35 25.16 11.01
N ASP A 667 52.10 25.41 11.43
CA ASP A 667 50.90 24.89 10.78
C ASP A 667 50.62 25.67 9.47
N LYS A 668 50.57 24.95 8.35
CA LYS A 668 50.36 25.55 7.02
C LYS A 668 48.93 26.05 6.81
N LEU A 669 47.93 25.40 7.40
CA LEU A 669 46.52 25.72 7.20
C LEU A 669 46.15 27.05 7.87
N VAL A 670 46.81 27.40 8.97
CA VAL A 670 46.62 28.71 9.64
C VAL A 670 46.94 29.87 8.69
N HIS A 671 47.97 29.74 7.85
CA HIS A 671 48.31 30.78 6.87
C HIS A 671 47.20 31.02 5.83
N GLU A 672 46.42 29.98 5.52
CA GLU A 672 45.35 30.02 4.53
C GLU A 672 44.02 30.48 5.16
N LEU A 673 43.72 29.99 6.37
CA LEU A 673 42.41 30.10 7.02
C LEU A 673 42.29 31.27 8.00
N ASP A 674 43.35 31.59 8.75
CA ASP A 674 43.36 32.69 9.73
C ASP A 674 44.11 33.90 9.20
N LYS A 675 43.41 34.67 8.35
CA LYS A 675 43.96 35.88 7.71
C LYS A 675 44.12 37.04 8.68
N ALA A 676 43.68 36.99 9.93
CA ALA A 676 43.80 38.08 10.90
C ALA A 676 43.88 37.58 12.35
N PRO A 677 44.98 36.89 12.70
CA PRO A 677 45.09 36.25 14.01
C PRO A 677 45.04 37.28 15.14
N SER A 678 44.18 37.00 16.12
CA SER A 678 44.07 37.79 17.34
C SER A 678 45.22 37.49 18.28
N ILE A 679 46.02 38.51 18.62
CA ILE A 679 47.11 38.36 19.60
C ILE A 679 46.56 37.98 21.00
N THR A 680 45.38 38.49 21.37
CA THR A 680 44.71 38.15 22.63
C THR A 680 44.26 36.70 22.66
N ALA A 681 43.65 36.20 21.58
CA ALA A 681 43.21 34.81 21.54
C ALA A 681 44.40 33.84 21.43
N THR A 682 45.45 34.24 20.70
CA THR A 682 46.73 33.51 20.67
C THR A 682 47.36 33.42 22.07
N PHE A 683 47.27 34.47 22.88
CA PHE A 683 47.73 34.44 24.29
C PHE A 683 46.99 33.39 25.12
N VAL A 684 45.65 33.31 25.00
CA VAL A 684 44.83 32.35 25.74
C VAL A 684 45.19 30.91 25.39
N ILE A 685 45.34 30.59 24.10
CA ILE A 685 45.74 29.25 23.65
C ILE A 685 47.13 28.91 24.17
N LEU A 686 48.08 29.85 24.12
CA LEU A 686 49.43 29.62 24.65
C LEU A 686 49.42 29.36 26.17
N GLN A 687 48.53 30.01 26.92
CA GLN A 687 48.34 29.72 28.34
C GLN A 687 47.77 28.32 28.57
N GLN A 688 46.83 27.87 27.75
CA GLN A 688 46.32 26.49 27.80
C GLN A 688 47.39 25.46 27.43
N CYS A 689 48.21 25.73 26.42
CA CYS A 689 49.35 24.88 26.06
C CYS A 689 50.35 24.68 27.21
N LEU A 690 50.55 25.68 28.09
CA LEU A 690 51.38 25.52 29.28
C LEU A 690 50.80 24.53 30.29
N GLN A 691 49.47 24.36 30.32
CA GLN A 691 48.81 23.38 31.16
C GLN A 691 48.87 21.98 30.56
N TRP A 692 48.83 21.87 29.22
CA TRP A 692 48.87 20.59 28.52
C TRP A 692 50.28 19.98 28.43
N PHE A 693 51.33 20.80 28.28
CA PHE A 693 52.70 20.30 28.20
C PHE A 693 53.35 20.18 29.58
N PRO A 694 54.03 19.05 29.90
CA PRO A 694 54.76 18.93 31.15
C PRO A 694 55.90 19.98 31.25
N PRO A 695 56.16 20.58 32.43
CA PRO A 695 57.16 21.66 32.59
C PRO A 695 58.59 21.31 32.16
N THR A 696 58.92 20.03 32.15
CA THR A 696 60.24 19.49 31.76
C THR A 696 60.45 19.43 30.25
N THR A 697 59.39 19.56 29.45
CA THR A 697 59.44 19.42 27.98
C THR A 697 59.97 20.67 27.29
N LEU A 698 60.56 20.47 26.10
CA LEU A 698 61.03 21.57 25.25
C LEU A 698 59.83 22.41 24.74
N GLN A 699 58.70 21.76 24.46
CA GLN A 699 57.42 22.35 24.08
C GLN A 699 56.98 23.38 25.13
N HIS A 700 56.95 22.98 26.41
CA HIS A 700 56.56 23.89 27.51
C HIS A 700 57.51 25.10 27.60
N LYS A 701 58.83 24.90 27.53
CA LYS A 701 59.81 26.01 27.56
C LYS A 701 59.57 27.01 26.42
N LYS A 702 59.34 26.51 25.21
CA LYS A 702 59.08 27.35 24.02
C LYS A 702 57.72 28.05 24.08
N CYS A 703 56.66 27.38 24.53
CA CYS A 703 55.37 28.01 24.81
C CYS A 703 55.50 29.13 25.83
N ASN A 704 56.27 28.93 26.91
CA ASN A 704 56.49 29.96 27.92
C ASN A 704 57.22 31.19 27.34
N SER A 705 58.24 30.97 26.52
CA SER A 705 58.90 32.07 25.79
C SER A 705 57.93 32.84 24.88
N MET A 706 57.00 32.14 24.20
CA MET A 706 55.95 32.79 23.39
C MET A 706 54.95 33.56 24.26
N VAL A 707 54.53 33.03 25.41
CA VAL A 707 53.64 33.72 26.36
C VAL A 707 54.27 35.03 26.85
N VAL A 708 55.55 35.00 27.24
CA VAL A 708 56.28 36.21 27.69
C VAL A 708 56.38 37.23 26.55
N LEU A 709 56.66 36.79 25.33
CA LEU A 709 56.70 37.66 24.14
C LEU A 709 55.34 38.31 23.89
N VAL A 710 54.26 37.52 23.87
CA VAL A 710 52.89 38.01 23.63
C VAL A 710 52.43 38.95 24.73
N LYS A 711 52.76 38.67 26.00
CA LYS A 711 52.44 39.57 27.13
C LYS A 711 53.15 40.91 26.98
N SER A 712 54.44 40.90 26.65
CA SER A 712 55.22 42.11 26.37
C SER A 712 54.63 42.92 25.20
N LEU A 713 54.19 42.24 24.14
CA LEU A 713 53.51 42.87 23.00
C LEU A 713 52.17 43.51 23.43
N LEU A 714 51.33 42.79 24.17
CA LEU A 714 50.05 43.29 24.67
C LEU A 714 50.21 44.50 25.58
N ASP A 715 51.16 44.46 26.52
CA ASP A 715 51.44 45.56 27.45
C ASP A 715 51.93 46.81 26.71
N GLN A 716 52.80 46.65 25.71
CA GLN A 716 53.35 47.78 24.94
C GLN A 716 52.38 48.32 23.88
N LEU A 717 51.46 47.50 23.37
CA LEU A 717 50.37 47.95 22.49
C LEU A 717 49.31 48.75 23.25
N LYS A 718 49.03 48.40 24.52
CA LYS A 718 48.13 49.17 25.41
C LYS A 718 48.66 50.55 25.80
N VAL A 719 49.98 50.77 25.77
CA VAL A 719 50.62 52.07 26.06
C VAL A 719 50.61 53.03 24.86
N LYS A 720 50.26 52.54 23.66
CA LYS A 720 50.21 53.30 22.39
C LYS A 720 48.80 53.65 21.89
N GLN A 721 47.76 53.08 22.49
CA GLN A 721 46.37 53.54 22.34
C GLN A 721 46.10 54.64 23.35
#